data_AF-A0A7I8WJA3-F1
#
_entry.id   AF-A0A7I8WJA3-F1
#
_cell.length_a   1.000
_cell.length_b   1.000
_cell.length_c   1.000
_cell.angle_alpha   90.00
_cell.angle_beta   90.00
_cell.angle_gamma   90.00
#
_symmetry.space_group_name_H-M   'P 1'
#
loop_
_entity.id
_entity.type
_entity.pdbx_description
1 polymer ?
#
loop_
_entity_poly.entity_id
_entity_poly.type
_entity_poly.pdbx_seq_one_letter_code
_entity_poly.pdbx_strand_id
1 'polypeptide(L)'
;MLRDLLICGKLPADPWNRVHCCEGSVLVLIEFCQVQGPIPLLCFPEDVGPHLNLDQVAIWLMSSENTHGSQTFLYNQLMDLHAIVQHVTLLDITARAFQRPAALAFISSEKPGYGLRRDFNRLVGDALRPFLACNRQMFRSYGENMIDVANEMQHERLNSYYSLTGLSLSPSGNNKIRQVSKQLKELLDYRPKEVNGNTPKRLNLQFLDMYKLVSCYPSFCNCGHNPEDFKDFLEIINEPLSSKLIPFIKLAPCSGAQFKQDFCAIYDLLVHKSKEAGVLFSAGYPVLSSYSESGYQRTKEEEHKEDLVANGAVDIVKISRQFPNENSLRCLGATLIQCLYPLLSGEEMAVIASEQRLSTGIDLLQKLNSLKISRVFENAEWCNDENDDRYMTQLRGFTVSRDKTSEFVDKSSRKVIVDLNNQRLYSQFYEGQLLQPLTMAKAFPSDQSLILFILSILADFCFFAQIGKRISVDKMGRKLQLKKQDVLIVANILAEYDIERFLRMVEIREADDNDTATSDTSQPSTSHTSRPSGVQRMTFFDFLKRDPIYTAIAWLRILSLYFTINYLLFLAGLTSGRAVYYKVIMAAAASYAFRLHQRLKENLRNIFSREFVAQLFFEDSAHYLLYSIVFINSQTVTMALFPISGYSLYHTTLYLMQLSEAIGQTNAAWAKAAGQFRQLYSNTLLSTIACVEIFLFPVLAAMIFTGKASFMFIFLYYRFLWLRYTSRRNPHTRLAFQQLKHSLLEVAERPACPGLAKTFIFNSISVVERFAPAV
;
A
#
# COMPACT_ATOMS: atom_id res chain seq x y z
N MET A 1 37.18 39.23 -3.44
CA MET A 1 37.74 39.74 -2.17
C MET A 1 36.74 40.48 -1.26
N LEU A 2 35.89 41.41 -1.72
CA LEU A 2 34.77 41.91 -0.88
C LEU A 2 33.45 41.12 -1.03
N ARG A 3 33.33 40.29 -2.07
CA ARG A 3 32.18 39.39 -2.30
C ARG A 3 32.23 38.11 -1.45
N ASP A 4 33.42 37.74 -0.97
CA ASP A 4 33.65 36.46 -0.28
C ASP A 4 33.45 36.56 1.24
N LEU A 5 33.23 37.78 1.75
CA LEU A 5 33.04 38.07 3.19
C LEU A 5 31.56 38.17 3.61
N LEU A 6 30.61 38.12 2.67
CA LEU A 6 29.17 38.28 2.94
C LEU A 6 28.32 37.01 2.74
N ILE A 7 28.92 35.87 2.39
CA ILE A 7 28.18 34.61 2.22
C ILE A 7 28.65 33.60 3.26
N CYS A 8 28.25 33.83 4.50
CA CYS A 8 28.19 32.78 5.52
C CYS A 8 26.81 32.12 5.45
N GLY A 9 26.74 30.97 4.78
CA GLY A 9 25.72 29.94 5.01
C GLY A 9 24.43 30.01 4.18
N LYS A 10 24.18 28.91 3.46
CA LYS A 10 23.01 28.56 2.64
C LYS A 10 22.94 29.27 1.28
N LEU A 11 22.97 28.47 0.20
CA LEU A 11 22.56 28.90 -1.13
C LEU A 11 21.20 29.62 -1.04
N PRO A 12 20.96 30.67 -1.84
CA PRO A 12 19.66 31.33 -1.87
C PRO A 12 18.62 30.30 -2.29
N ALA A 13 17.74 29.93 -1.36
CA ALA A 13 16.56 29.17 -1.68
C ALA A 13 15.68 30.05 -2.56
N ASP A 14 15.64 29.74 -3.85
CA ASP A 14 14.73 30.36 -4.79
C ASP A 14 13.28 30.12 -4.29
N PRO A 15 12.53 31.19 -3.96
CA PRO A 15 11.20 31.08 -3.37
C PRO A 15 10.17 30.46 -4.32
N TRP A 16 10.47 30.35 -5.62
CA TRP A 16 9.58 29.74 -6.63
C TRP A 16 9.83 28.25 -6.85
N ASN A 17 10.90 27.68 -6.28
CA ASN A 17 11.39 26.33 -6.58
C ASN A 17 10.87 25.23 -5.64
N ARG A 18 9.79 25.50 -4.89
CA ARG A 18 9.09 24.53 -4.02
C ARG A 18 8.16 23.58 -4.78
N VAL A 19 8.05 23.71 -6.11
CA VAL A 19 6.98 23.05 -6.89
C VAL A 19 7.51 21.99 -7.86
N HIS A 20 8.74 22.04 -8.36
CA HIS A 20 9.32 20.96 -9.19
C HIS A 20 10.85 20.95 -9.15
N CYS A 21 11.47 20.12 -8.31
CA CYS A 21 12.95 20.04 -8.21
C CYS A 21 13.59 19.08 -9.24
N CYS A 22 12.80 18.32 -10.00
CA CYS A 22 13.26 17.22 -10.84
C CYS A 22 12.52 17.27 -12.19
N GLU A 23 13.21 17.61 -13.28
CA GLU A 23 12.62 17.76 -14.62
C GLU A 23 12.24 16.42 -15.27
N GLY A 24 12.96 15.35 -14.91
CA GLY A 24 12.69 13.98 -15.36
C GLY A 24 12.97 12.96 -14.26
N SER A 25 12.52 11.73 -14.42
CA SER A 25 12.80 10.68 -13.43
C SER A 25 14.29 10.38 -13.34
N VAL A 26 14.76 9.95 -12.17
CA VAL A 26 16.18 9.70 -11.87
C VAL A 26 16.34 8.37 -11.13
N LEU A 27 17.27 7.52 -11.55
CA LEU A 27 17.69 6.34 -10.80
C LEU A 27 19.01 6.64 -10.09
N VAL A 28 19.04 6.48 -8.77
CA VAL A 28 20.21 6.77 -7.94
C VAL A 28 20.54 5.61 -7.00
N LEU A 29 21.82 5.28 -6.92
CA LEU A 29 22.40 4.39 -5.92
C LEU A 29 23.11 5.23 -4.86
N ILE A 30 22.72 5.07 -3.60
CA ILE A 30 23.28 5.80 -2.46
C ILE A 30 23.92 4.81 -1.50
N GLU A 31 25.09 5.16 -0.98
CA GLU A 31 25.75 4.42 0.08
C GLU A 31 25.87 5.28 1.33
N PHE A 32 25.71 4.67 2.51
CA PHE A 32 26.12 5.28 3.76
C PHE A 32 27.61 5.04 4.02
N CYS A 33 28.45 6.01 3.70
CA CYS A 33 29.87 6.02 4.08
C CYS A 33 30.03 6.39 5.55
N GLN A 34 30.76 5.58 6.32
CA GLN A 34 30.95 5.81 7.75
C GLN A 34 31.80 7.05 8.07
N VAL A 35 32.60 7.52 7.10
CA VAL A 35 33.51 8.66 7.24
C VAL A 35 32.83 9.96 6.81
N GLN A 36 32.04 9.93 5.75
CA GLN A 36 31.51 11.11 5.06
C GLN A 36 29.98 11.22 5.13
N GLY A 37 29.28 10.18 5.60
CA GLY A 37 27.82 10.12 5.63
C GLY A 37 27.22 9.53 4.34
N PRO A 38 25.92 9.79 4.08
CA PRO A 38 25.24 9.36 2.85
C PRO A 38 25.84 10.02 1.61
N ILE A 39 26.20 9.22 0.59
CA ILE A 39 26.79 9.71 -0.67
C ILE A 39 26.10 9.04 -1.86
N PRO A 40 25.70 9.80 -2.90
CA PRO A 40 25.27 9.23 -4.17
C PRO A 40 26.47 8.63 -4.92
N LEU A 41 26.43 7.32 -5.21
CA LEU A 41 27.50 6.60 -5.89
C LEU A 41 27.30 6.53 -7.42
N LEU A 42 26.09 6.20 -7.85
CA LEU A 42 25.72 6.12 -9.26
C LEU A 42 24.41 6.87 -9.44
N CYS A 43 24.32 7.67 -10.49
CA CYS A 43 23.12 8.38 -10.87
C CYS A 43 22.93 8.26 -12.38
N PHE A 44 21.69 8.04 -12.80
CA PHE A 44 21.31 8.09 -14.20
C PHE A 44 19.95 8.79 -14.34
N PRO A 45 19.81 9.80 -15.22
CA PRO A 45 20.83 10.40 -16.08
C PRO A 45 21.97 11.05 -15.29
N GLU A 46 23.14 11.22 -15.91
CA GLU A 46 24.32 11.83 -15.25
C GLU A 46 24.13 13.34 -15.03
N ASP A 47 23.42 14.01 -15.95
CA ASP A 47 22.99 15.40 -15.78
C ASP A 47 21.55 15.43 -15.24
N VAL A 48 21.42 15.83 -13.98
CA VAL A 48 20.16 15.81 -13.24
C VAL A 48 19.53 17.21 -13.14
N GLY A 49 20.13 18.18 -13.85
CA GLY A 49 19.76 19.58 -13.82
C GLY A 49 20.34 20.31 -12.60
N PRO A 50 20.45 21.65 -12.66
CA PRO A 50 21.08 22.46 -11.61
C PRO A 50 20.27 22.55 -10.31
N HIS A 51 19.03 22.06 -10.30
CA HIS A 51 18.06 22.25 -9.23
C HIS A 51 17.88 21.02 -8.32
N LEU A 52 18.28 19.82 -8.73
CA LEU A 52 18.21 18.62 -7.89
C LEU A 52 19.53 18.39 -7.14
N ASN A 53 19.53 18.65 -5.83
CA ASN A 53 20.68 18.35 -4.99
C ASN A 53 20.67 16.89 -4.51
N LEU A 54 21.47 16.04 -5.15
CA LEU A 54 21.57 14.61 -4.83
C LEU A 54 22.09 14.32 -3.41
N ASP A 55 22.90 15.21 -2.81
CA ASP A 55 23.40 15.01 -1.45
C ASP A 55 22.27 15.16 -0.41
N GLN A 56 21.36 16.13 -0.62
CA GLN A 56 20.17 16.27 0.21
C GLN A 56 19.21 15.08 0.04
N VAL A 57 19.06 14.59 -1.19
CA VAL A 57 18.29 13.38 -1.47
C VAL A 57 18.92 12.16 -0.78
N ALA A 58 20.25 12.02 -0.81
CA ALA A 58 20.96 10.94 -0.15
C ALA A 58 20.73 10.94 1.37
N ILE A 59 20.79 12.12 2.01
CA ILE A 59 20.48 12.27 3.43
C ILE A 59 19.03 11.87 3.73
N TRP A 60 18.08 12.33 2.92
CA TRP A 60 16.67 12.00 3.08
C TRP A 60 16.44 10.48 2.99
N LEU A 61 16.92 9.84 1.92
CA LEU A 61 16.69 8.43 1.64
C LEU A 61 17.39 7.48 2.63
N MET A 62 18.51 7.90 3.21
CA MET A 62 19.22 7.13 4.24
C MET A 62 18.72 7.41 5.66
N SER A 63 17.95 8.48 5.87
CA SER A 63 17.33 8.80 7.16
C SER A 63 15.99 8.07 7.42
N SER A 64 15.42 7.42 6.41
CA SER A 64 14.14 6.69 6.55
C SER A 64 14.32 5.36 7.30
N GLU A 65 13.50 5.10 8.31
CA GLU A 65 13.52 3.86 9.12
C GLU A 65 13.06 2.63 8.31
N ASN A 66 13.98 1.80 7.82
CA ASN A 66 13.63 0.65 6.98
C ASN A 66 14.31 -0.67 7.36
N THR A 67 13.60 -1.77 7.07
CA THR A 67 14.10 -3.14 7.23
C THR A 67 14.83 -3.59 5.96
N HIS A 68 15.98 -4.24 6.13
CA HIS A 68 16.82 -4.71 5.03
C HIS A 68 16.06 -5.62 4.04
N GLY A 69 16.22 -5.37 2.74
CA GLY A 69 15.57 -6.14 1.68
C GLY A 69 14.09 -5.82 1.46
N SER A 70 13.54 -4.83 2.17
CA SER A 70 12.18 -4.33 1.91
C SER A 70 12.20 -3.13 0.96
N GLN A 71 11.15 -3.00 0.15
CA GLN A 71 10.93 -1.85 -0.70
C GLN A 71 9.96 -0.87 -0.06
N THR A 72 10.37 0.38 0.00
CA THR A 72 9.59 1.45 0.61
C THR A 72 9.29 2.54 -0.37
N PHE A 73 8.06 3.04 -0.28
CA PHE A 73 7.63 4.20 -1.01
C PHE A 73 7.72 5.42 -0.09
N LEU A 74 8.47 6.43 -0.51
CA LEU A 74 8.71 7.65 0.26
C LEU A 74 8.25 8.86 -0.55
N TYR A 75 7.78 9.89 0.16
CA TYR A 75 7.39 11.17 -0.40
C TYR A 75 8.01 12.30 0.42
N ASN A 76 8.73 13.19 -0.23
CA ASN A 76 9.33 14.37 0.39
C ASN A 76 8.50 15.60 0.06
N GLN A 77 7.74 16.09 1.05
CA GLN A 77 6.90 17.29 0.90
C GLN A 77 7.70 18.58 0.63
N LEU A 78 8.97 18.65 1.06
CA LEU A 78 9.79 19.86 0.91
C LEU A 78 10.43 19.97 -0.48
N MET A 79 10.67 18.83 -1.12
CA MET A 79 11.28 18.74 -2.46
C MET A 79 10.26 18.40 -3.56
N ASP A 80 9.03 18.07 -3.16
CA ASP A 80 7.98 17.51 -4.03
C ASP A 80 8.46 16.31 -4.87
N LEU A 81 9.09 15.35 -4.19
CA LEU A 81 9.67 14.16 -4.83
C LEU A 81 9.05 12.89 -4.27
N HIS A 82 8.66 12.00 -5.17
CA HIS A 82 8.31 10.63 -4.89
C HIS A 82 9.52 9.73 -5.13
N ALA A 83 9.76 8.78 -4.22
CA ALA A 83 10.84 7.82 -4.35
C ALA A 83 10.36 6.39 -4.09
N ILE A 84 10.70 5.47 -4.99
CA ILE A 84 10.64 4.02 -4.75
C ILE A 84 12.04 3.58 -4.38
N VAL A 85 12.21 3.02 -3.18
CA VAL A 85 13.52 2.72 -2.63
C VAL A 85 13.61 1.27 -2.22
N GLN A 86 14.72 0.63 -2.55
CA GLN A 86 15.09 -0.68 -2.06
C GLN A 86 16.37 -0.59 -1.24
N HIS A 87 16.24 -0.78 0.08
CA HIS A 87 17.37 -0.76 1.01
C HIS A 87 18.06 -2.12 1.03
N VAL A 88 19.39 -2.11 0.87
CA VAL A 88 20.27 -3.27 0.89
C VAL A 88 21.41 -3.07 1.89
N THR A 89 21.97 -4.17 2.37
CA THR A 89 23.17 -4.15 3.21
C THR A 89 24.19 -5.05 2.59
N LEU A 90 25.37 -4.49 2.32
CA LEU A 90 26.54 -5.24 1.90
C LEU A 90 27.41 -5.60 3.08
N LEU A 91 28.14 -6.69 2.92
CA LEU A 91 29.12 -7.16 3.87
C LEU A 91 30.52 -6.73 3.44
N ASP A 92 31.27 -6.14 4.36
CA ASP A 92 32.63 -5.66 4.13
C ASP A 92 33.45 -5.81 5.41
N ILE A 93 34.53 -6.58 5.36
CA ILE A 93 35.38 -6.86 6.52
C ILE A 93 36.09 -5.59 7.03
N THR A 94 36.27 -4.58 6.17
CA THR A 94 36.88 -3.29 6.54
C THR A 94 35.89 -2.31 7.20
N ALA A 95 34.58 -2.53 7.05
CA ALA A 95 33.56 -1.66 7.59
C ALA A 95 33.25 -1.94 9.07
N ARG A 96 32.84 -0.91 9.82
CA ARG A 96 32.37 -1.09 11.20
C ARG A 96 31.20 -2.07 11.25
N ALA A 97 31.27 -3.03 12.16
CA ALA A 97 30.29 -4.11 12.33
C ALA A 97 30.05 -4.94 11.05
N PHE A 98 30.99 -4.90 10.11
CA PHE A 98 30.97 -5.61 8.83
C PHE A 98 29.82 -5.27 7.88
N GLN A 99 29.11 -4.17 8.11
CA GLN A 99 27.89 -3.82 7.37
C GLN A 99 28.03 -2.45 6.68
N ARG A 100 27.59 -2.41 5.41
CA ARG A 100 27.49 -1.19 4.61
C ARG A 100 26.06 -1.03 4.07
N PRO A 101 25.26 -0.14 4.68
CA PRO A 101 23.93 0.18 4.19
C PRO A 101 24.00 0.93 2.86
N ALA A 102 23.16 0.53 1.91
CA ALA A 102 22.95 1.23 0.67
C ALA A 102 21.48 1.22 0.26
N ALA A 103 21.10 2.17 -0.58
CA ALA A 103 19.75 2.33 -1.08
C ALA A 103 19.79 2.55 -2.58
N LEU A 104 19.03 1.73 -3.31
CA LEU A 104 18.76 1.97 -4.72
C LEU A 104 17.37 2.61 -4.83
N ALA A 105 17.30 3.79 -5.42
CA ALA A 105 16.09 4.60 -5.45
C ALA A 105 15.76 5.09 -6.87
N PHE A 106 14.49 4.96 -7.25
CA PHE A 106 13.93 5.62 -8.41
C PHE A 106 13.11 6.83 -7.94
N ILE A 107 13.48 8.02 -8.41
CA ILE A 107 12.94 9.32 -8.01
C ILE A 107 12.13 9.88 -9.18
N SER A 108 10.92 10.38 -8.89
CA SER A 108 10.09 11.08 -9.86
C SER A 108 9.33 12.23 -9.19
N SER A 109 8.99 13.25 -9.98
CA SER A 109 8.08 14.33 -9.59
C SER A 109 6.64 13.82 -9.48
N GLU A 110 6.25 12.87 -10.32
CA GLU A 110 4.92 12.27 -10.28
C GLU A 110 4.86 11.06 -9.34
N LYS A 111 3.67 10.81 -8.79
CA LYS A 111 3.44 9.66 -7.92
C LYS A 111 3.53 8.35 -8.74
N PRO A 112 4.46 7.45 -8.45
CA PRO A 112 4.61 6.22 -9.22
C PRO A 112 3.41 5.29 -9.04
N GLY A 113 2.90 4.77 -10.16
CA GLY A 113 1.83 3.78 -10.20
C GLY A 113 2.26 2.40 -9.70
N TYR A 114 1.27 1.50 -9.53
CA TYR A 114 1.53 0.13 -9.09
C TYR A 114 2.36 -0.67 -10.10
N GLY A 115 2.14 -0.47 -11.41
CA GLY A 115 2.89 -1.13 -12.48
C GLY A 115 4.38 -0.80 -12.41
N LEU A 116 4.72 0.48 -12.33
CA LEU A 116 6.09 0.96 -12.16
C LEU A 116 6.75 0.39 -10.90
N ARG A 117 6.03 0.34 -9.77
CA ARG A 117 6.53 -0.29 -8.55
C ARG A 117 6.82 -1.77 -8.74
N ARG A 118 5.91 -2.53 -9.38
CA ARG A 118 6.11 -3.96 -9.66
C ARG A 118 7.31 -4.20 -10.58
N ASP A 119 7.46 -3.39 -11.63
CA ASP A 119 8.58 -3.49 -12.56
C ASP A 119 9.91 -3.10 -11.91
N PHE A 120 9.95 -2.02 -11.12
CA PHE A 120 11.10 -1.66 -10.29
C PHE A 120 11.49 -2.84 -9.40
N ASN A 121 10.53 -3.45 -8.71
CA ASN A 121 10.80 -4.54 -7.78
C ASN A 121 11.42 -5.77 -8.46
N ARG A 122 10.96 -6.08 -9.67
CA ARG A 122 11.48 -7.20 -10.46
C ARG A 122 12.87 -6.89 -11.00
N LEU A 123 13.02 -5.78 -11.73
CA LEU A 123 14.27 -5.41 -12.41
C LEU A 123 15.41 -5.19 -11.42
N VAL A 124 15.14 -4.44 -10.34
CA VAL A 124 16.14 -4.18 -9.30
C VAL A 124 16.42 -5.45 -8.49
N GLY A 125 15.40 -6.27 -8.22
CA GLY A 125 15.57 -7.57 -7.58
C GLY A 125 16.48 -8.51 -8.38
N ASP A 126 16.27 -8.60 -9.69
CA ASP A 126 17.04 -9.46 -10.58
C ASP A 126 18.49 -8.99 -10.73
N ALA A 127 18.74 -7.68 -10.75
CA ALA A 127 20.09 -7.11 -10.78
C ALA A 127 20.84 -7.24 -9.44
N LEU A 128 20.15 -7.05 -8.31
CA LEU A 128 20.79 -7.11 -6.98
C LEU A 128 21.07 -8.54 -6.50
N ARG A 129 20.28 -9.54 -6.91
CA ARG A 129 20.48 -10.94 -6.49
C ARG A 129 21.88 -11.49 -6.77
N PRO A 130 22.41 -11.44 -8.02
CA PRO A 130 23.76 -11.92 -8.31
C PRO A 130 24.84 -11.06 -7.63
N PHE A 131 24.58 -9.76 -7.45
CA PHE A 131 25.48 -8.84 -6.74
C PHE A 131 25.64 -9.23 -5.26
N LEU A 132 24.51 -9.39 -4.56
CA LEU A 132 24.48 -9.77 -3.14
C LEU A 132 25.02 -11.19 -2.91
N ALA A 133 24.76 -12.12 -3.83
CA ALA A 133 25.31 -13.48 -3.76
C ALA A 133 26.85 -13.49 -3.83
N CYS A 134 27.42 -12.73 -4.79
CA CYS A 134 28.87 -12.59 -4.91
C CYS A 134 29.49 -11.89 -3.69
N ASN A 135 28.86 -10.82 -3.18
CA ASN A 135 29.32 -10.12 -1.99
C ASN A 135 29.39 -11.02 -0.74
N ARG A 136 28.38 -11.86 -0.52
CA ARG A 136 28.37 -12.80 0.60
C ARG A 136 29.46 -13.87 0.48
N GLN A 137 29.69 -14.37 -0.73
CA GLN A 137 30.74 -15.36 -1.00
C GLN A 137 32.14 -14.77 -0.79
N MET A 138 32.37 -13.54 -1.26
CA MET A 138 33.62 -12.81 -1.05
C MET A 138 33.88 -12.57 0.44
N PHE A 139 32.88 -12.08 1.18
CA PHE A 139 32.99 -11.84 2.62
C PHE A 139 33.35 -13.13 3.39
N ARG A 140 32.74 -14.25 3.01
CA ARG A 140 33.04 -15.55 3.62
C ARG A 140 34.46 -16.00 3.31
N SER A 141 34.85 -16.01 2.03
CA SER A 141 36.18 -16.46 1.60
C SER A 141 37.30 -15.62 2.21
N TYR A 142 37.17 -14.29 2.21
CA TYR A 142 38.16 -13.41 2.82
C TYR A 142 38.14 -13.52 4.35
N GLY A 143 36.97 -13.79 4.94
CA GLY A 143 36.83 -14.03 6.36
C GLY A 143 37.57 -15.29 6.80
N GLU A 144 37.44 -16.40 6.05
CA GLU A 144 38.16 -17.65 6.26
C GLU A 144 39.68 -17.45 6.10
N ASN A 145 40.14 -16.80 5.01
CA ASN A 145 41.56 -16.48 4.80
C ASN A 145 42.16 -15.63 5.94
N MET A 146 41.39 -14.66 6.45
CA MET A 146 41.79 -13.78 7.55
C MET A 146 41.90 -14.54 8.88
N ILE A 147 41.05 -15.54 9.09
CA ILE A 147 41.10 -16.43 10.24
C ILE A 147 42.36 -17.30 10.17
N ASP A 148 42.67 -17.86 9.01
CA ASP A 148 43.85 -18.70 8.79
C ASP A 148 45.15 -17.91 9.02
N VAL A 149 45.25 -16.70 8.45
CA VAL A 149 46.36 -15.78 8.72
C VAL A 149 46.51 -15.49 10.21
N ALA A 150 45.41 -15.22 10.93
CA ALA A 150 45.48 -14.94 12.36
C ALA A 150 45.84 -16.17 13.20
N ASN A 151 45.46 -17.38 12.79
CA ASN A 151 45.86 -18.65 13.42
C ASN A 151 47.36 -18.88 13.27
N GLU A 152 47.89 -18.70 12.07
CA GLU A 152 49.32 -18.81 11.81
C GLU A 152 50.13 -17.79 12.63
N MET A 153 49.58 -16.60 12.87
CA MET A 153 50.18 -15.54 13.73
C MET A 153 50.21 -15.87 15.22
N GLN A 154 49.43 -16.86 15.68
CA GLN A 154 49.43 -17.31 17.07
C GLN A 154 50.46 -18.42 17.32
N HIS A 155 50.85 -19.16 16.27
CA HIS A 155 51.71 -20.34 16.39
C HIS A 155 53.22 -20.08 16.20
N GLU A 156 53.69 -18.83 16.33
CA GLU A 156 55.12 -18.45 16.29
C GLU A 156 55.93 -19.00 15.08
N ARG A 157 55.39 -18.91 13.85
CA ARG A 157 56.13 -19.29 12.61
C ARG A 157 56.17 -18.23 11.50
N LEU A 158 55.83 -16.97 11.77
CA LEU A 158 55.60 -15.99 10.69
C LEU A 158 56.69 -14.96 10.40
N ASN A 159 57.71 -14.79 11.24
CA ASN A 159 58.86 -13.96 10.84
C ASN A 159 59.56 -14.54 9.59
N SER A 160 59.43 -15.85 9.34
CA SER A 160 60.04 -16.54 8.20
C SER A 160 59.16 -16.61 6.94
N TYR A 161 57.84 -16.46 7.04
CA TYR A 161 56.93 -16.57 5.88
C TYR A 161 56.62 -15.20 5.25
N TYR A 162 56.46 -14.14 6.06
CA TYR A 162 56.24 -12.78 5.54
C TYR A 162 57.51 -12.07 5.09
N SER A 163 58.70 -12.51 5.56
CA SER A 163 59.97 -12.08 4.98
C SER A 163 60.18 -12.55 3.54
N LEU A 164 59.45 -13.59 3.09
CA LEU A 164 59.47 -14.10 1.71
C LEU A 164 58.41 -13.46 0.79
N THR A 165 57.37 -12.80 1.34
CA THR A 165 56.25 -12.22 0.56
C THR A 165 56.23 -10.69 0.53
N GLY A 166 57.18 -10.01 1.19
CA GLY A 166 57.42 -8.57 1.04
C GLY A 166 56.48 -7.62 1.80
N LEU A 167 55.49 -8.13 2.54
CA LEU A 167 54.54 -7.33 3.32
C LEU A 167 55.01 -7.17 4.78
N SER A 168 55.56 -6.01 5.14
CA SER A 168 55.87 -5.68 6.54
C SER A 168 54.60 -5.21 7.29
N LEU A 169 54.00 -6.08 8.09
CA LEU A 169 52.83 -5.72 8.91
C LEU A 169 53.24 -4.85 10.10
N SER A 170 52.53 -3.74 10.30
CA SER A 170 52.74 -2.87 11.45
C SER A 170 52.24 -3.53 12.75
N PRO A 171 52.81 -3.20 13.93
CA PRO A 171 52.31 -3.71 15.22
C PRO A 171 50.81 -3.41 15.45
N SER A 172 50.33 -2.27 14.95
CA SER A 172 48.91 -1.88 14.95
C SER A 172 48.06 -2.75 14.03
N GLY A 173 48.55 -3.05 12.82
CA GLY A 173 47.88 -3.94 11.87
C GLY A 173 47.72 -5.35 12.44
N ASN A 174 48.75 -5.88 13.09
CA ASN A 174 48.72 -7.20 13.73
C ASN A 174 47.63 -7.32 14.82
N ASN A 175 47.47 -6.29 15.65
CA ASN A 175 46.43 -6.27 16.68
C ASN A 175 45.02 -6.17 16.07
N LYS A 176 44.86 -5.36 15.02
CA LYS A 176 43.59 -5.21 14.29
C LYS A 176 43.18 -6.51 13.59
N ILE A 177 44.14 -7.20 12.95
CA ILE A 177 43.93 -8.51 12.32
C ILE A 177 43.44 -9.54 13.35
N ARG A 178 44.08 -9.60 14.52
CA ARG A 178 43.68 -10.49 15.63
C ARG A 178 42.28 -10.17 16.17
N GLN A 179 41.93 -8.90 16.28
CA GLN A 179 40.61 -8.48 16.77
C GLN A 179 39.50 -8.80 15.77
N VAL A 180 39.71 -8.48 14.50
CA VAL A 180 38.75 -8.74 13.41
C VAL A 180 38.56 -10.24 13.20
N SER A 181 39.64 -11.02 13.18
CA SER A 181 39.55 -12.48 13.04
C SER A 181 38.82 -13.15 14.20
N LYS A 182 38.97 -12.66 15.44
CA LYS A 182 38.20 -13.15 16.58
C LYS A 182 36.70 -12.91 16.39
N GLN A 183 36.31 -11.72 15.92
CA GLN A 183 34.90 -11.40 15.62
C GLN A 183 34.37 -12.26 14.47
N LEU A 184 35.17 -12.48 13.42
CA LEU A 184 34.81 -13.34 12.29
C LEU A 184 34.65 -14.80 12.69
N LYS A 185 35.50 -15.35 13.57
CA LYS A 185 35.32 -16.71 14.13
C LYS A 185 34.01 -16.84 14.87
N GLU A 186 33.68 -15.89 15.74
CA GLU A 186 32.41 -15.88 16.47
C GLU A 186 31.19 -15.83 15.53
N LEU A 187 31.36 -15.28 14.32
CA LEU A 187 30.32 -15.16 13.29
C LEU A 187 30.23 -16.37 12.35
N LEU A 188 31.36 -16.87 11.84
CA LEU A 188 31.43 -17.93 10.83
C LEU A 188 31.36 -19.33 11.45
N ASP A 189 31.96 -19.55 12.63
CA ASP A 189 31.92 -20.83 13.35
C ASP A 189 30.63 -21.02 14.17
N TYR A 190 29.66 -20.12 14.04
CA TYR A 190 28.39 -20.23 14.74
C TYR A 190 27.62 -21.45 14.24
N ARG A 191 27.75 -22.57 14.94
CA ARG A 191 26.80 -23.69 14.87
C ARG A 191 25.69 -23.45 15.90
N PRO A 192 24.41 -23.44 15.50
CA PRO A 192 23.33 -23.50 16.47
C PRO A 192 23.49 -24.82 17.23
N LYS A 193 23.97 -24.75 18.47
CA LYS A 193 23.95 -25.93 19.33
C LYS A 193 22.48 -26.19 19.67
N GLU A 194 21.90 -27.26 19.13
CA GLU A 194 20.70 -27.83 19.72
C GLU A 194 21.06 -28.33 21.11
N VAL A 195 20.88 -27.47 22.11
CA VAL A 195 20.96 -27.84 23.52
C VAL A 195 19.54 -27.81 24.05
N ASN A 196 19.03 -29.00 24.36
CA ASN A 196 17.82 -29.27 25.13
C ASN A 196 17.29 -28.07 25.92
N GLY A 197 16.27 -27.40 25.38
CA GLY A 197 15.32 -26.58 26.14
C GLY A 197 15.80 -25.26 26.75
N ASN A 198 17.08 -24.89 26.68
CA ASN A 198 17.57 -23.61 27.20
C ASN A 198 17.98 -22.68 26.06
N THR A 199 17.31 -21.53 26.00
CA THR A 199 17.54 -20.45 25.02
C THR A 199 19.03 -20.16 24.83
N PRO A 200 19.51 -19.98 23.58
CA PRO A 200 20.91 -19.70 23.32
C PRO A 200 21.36 -18.46 24.10
N LYS A 201 22.55 -18.56 24.73
CA LYS A 201 23.20 -17.44 25.41
C LYS A 201 23.15 -16.20 24.52
N ARG A 202 22.69 -15.08 25.08
CA ARG A 202 22.60 -13.74 24.48
C ARG A 202 23.76 -13.47 23.51
N LEU A 203 23.53 -13.69 22.22
CA LEU A 203 24.29 -13.01 21.18
C LEU A 203 23.52 -11.73 20.83
N ASN A 204 24.24 -10.64 20.55
CA ASN A 204 23.64 -9.41 20.06
C ASN A 204 22.77 -9.74 18.84
N LEU A 205 21.49 -9.31 18.83
CA LEU A 205 20.56 -9.57 17.71
C LEU A 205 21.16 -9.17 16.34
N GLN A 206 22.04 -8.16 16.32
CA GLN A 206 22.79 -7.72 15.14
C GLN A 206 23.67 -8.82 14.52
N PHE A 207 24.30 -9.66 15.34
CA PHE A 207 25.16 -10.76 14.87
C PHE A 207 24.33 -11.92 14.29
N LEU A 208 23.12 -12.14 14.80
CA LEU A 208 22.21 -13.18 14.31
C LEU A 208 21.66 -12.88 12.91
N ASP A 209 21.31 -11.62 12.64
CA ASP A 209 20.82 -11.21 11.32
C ASP A 209 21.94 -11.24 10.27
N MET A 210 23.17 -10.92 10.67
CA MET A 210 24.33 -11.07 9.79
C MET A 210 24.69 -12.53 9.51
N TYR A 211 24.64 -13.40 10.53
CA TYR A 211 24.81 -14.84 10.34
C TYR A 211 23.80 -15.39 9.32
N LYS A 212 22.53 -15.01 9.39
CA LYS A 212 21.50 -15.41 8.40
C LYS A 212 21.83 -14.95 6.97
N LEU A 213 22.39 -13.73 6.82
CA LEU A 213 22.80 -13.20 5.53
C LEU A 213 23.96 -14.01 4.93
N VAL A 214 24.93 -14.40 5.76
CA VAL A 214 26.10 -15.20 5.38
C VAL A 214 25.75 -16.68 5.16
N SER A 215 24.82 -17.24 5.94
CA SER A 215 24.44 -18.66 5.89
C SER A 215 23.47 -19.02 4.75
N CYS A 216 22.96 -18.05 4.01
CA CYS A 216 22.16 -18.31 2.81
C CYS A 216 23.05 -18.91 1.71
N TYR A 217 22.85 -20.19 1.38
CA TYR A 217 23.58 -20.89 0.33
C TYR A 217 23.43 -20.16 -1.02
N PRO A 218 24.53 -19.65 -1.61
CA PRO A 218 24.47 -18.98 -2.90
C PRO A 218 24.41 -20.05 -4.00
N SER A 219 23.22 -20.35 -4.51
CA SER A 219 23.04 -21.21 -5.69
C SER A 219 23.47 -20.53 -7.02
N PHE A 220 24.02 -19.31 -6.97
CA PHE A 220 24.20 -18.43 -8.12
C PHE A 220 25.63 -17.85 -8.30
N CYS A 221 26.62 -18.16 -7.44
CA CYS A 221 28.02 -17.71 -7.64
C CYS A 221 28.99 -18.90 -7.54
N ASN A 222 29.70 -19.19 -8.63
CA ASN A 222 30.81 -20.16 -8.68
C ASN A 222 32.17 -19.47 -8.62
N CYS A 223 32.20 -18.30 -8.00
CA CYS A 223 33.38 -17.45 -7.91
C CYS A 223 34.42 -18.05 -6.95
N GLY A 224 35.46 -18.67 -7.52
CA GLY A 224 36.67 -19.03 -6.78
C GLY A 224 37.50 -17.77 -6.59
N HIS A 225 37.29 -17.06 -5.48
CA HIS A 225 38.08 -15.87 -5.16
C HIS A 225 39.56 -16.25 -5.03
N ASN A 226 40.43 -15.59 -5.79
CA ASN A 226 41.86 -15.91 -5.80
C ASN A 226 42.53 -15.39 -4.52
N PRO A 227 43.45 -16.16 -3.91
CA PRO A 227 44.17 -15.73 -2.71
C PRO A 227 45.11 -14.54 -2.95
N GLU A 228 45.43 -14.21 -4.21
CA GLU A 228 46.22 -13.02 -4.56
C GLU A 228 45.45 -11.72 -4.34
N ASP A 229 44.14 -11.70 -4.61
CA ASP A 229 43.28 -10.52 -4.40
C ASP A 229 43.14 -10.17 -2.90
N PHE A 230 43.39 -11.14 -2.02
CA PHE A 230 43.42 -10.94 -0.57
C PHE A 230 44.63 -10.13 -0.10
N LYS A 231 45.72 -10.06 -0.88
CA LYS A 231 46.91 -9.26 -0.53
C LYS A 231 46.61 -7.76 -0.58
N ASP A 232 45.92 -7.30 -1.62
CA ASP A 232 45.46 -5.90 -1.74
C ASP A 232 44.55 -5.50 -0.56
N PHE A 233 43.80 -6.46 -0.04
CA PHE A 233 42.93 -6.28 1.12
C PHE A 233 43.72 -6.17 2.44
N LEU A 234 44.79 -6.94 2.60
CA LEU A 234 45.66 -6.85 3.78
C LEU A 234 46.36 -5.48 3.88
N GLU A 235 46.71 -4.87 2.75
CA GLU A 235 47.29 -3.52 2.72
C GLU A 235 46.33 -2.46 3.29
N ILE A 236 45.04 -2.53 2.95
CA ILE A 236 43.99 -1.63 3.46
C ILE A 236 43.82 -1.77 4.98
N ILE A 237 43.97 -2.99 5.52
CA ILE A 237 43.89 -3.22 6.97
C ILE A 237 45.12 -2.68 7.70
N ASN A 238 46.30 -2.77 7.07
CA ASN A 238 47.59 -2.37 7.62
C ASN A 238 47.79 -0.84 7.67
N GLU A 239 47.00 -0.06 6.91
CA GLU A 239 47.01 1.40 6.98
C GLU A 239 46.53 1.89 8.39
N PRO A 240 47.26 2.82 9.04
CA PRO A 240 46.96 3.30 10.39
C PRO A 240 45.71 4.18 10.48
N LEU A 241 45.29 4.79 9.36
CA LEU A 241 44.03 5.52 9.24
C LEU A 241 42.97 4.60 8.62
N SER A 242 42.10 4.02 9.45
CA SER A 242 41.00 3.14 9.04
C SER A 242 39.87 3.84 8.26
N SER A 243 40.20 4.69 7.29
CA SER A 243 39.27 5.52 6.53
C SER A 243 39.01 5.02 5.10
N LYS A 244 39.85 4.11 4.59
CA LYS A 244 39.76 3.60 3.22
C LYS A 244 38.89 2.34 3.20
N LEU A 245 37.67 2.47 2.68
CA LEU A 245 36.76 1.35 2.43
C LEU A 245 36.99 0.78 1.04
N ILE A 246 36.66 -0.50 0.85
CA ILE A 246 36.68 -1.11 -0.49
C ILE A 246 35.67 -0.38 -1.39
N PRO A 247 35.95 -0.05 -2.65
CA PRO A 247 34.96 0.54 -3.53
C PRO A 247 33.70 -0.33 -3.66
N PHE A 248 32.51 0.28 -3.66
CA PHE A 248 31.22 -0.44 -3.63
C PHE A 248 31.10 -1.53 -4.70
N ILE A 249 31.49 -1.23 -5.93
CA ILE A 249 31.40 -2.16 -7.07
C ILE A 249 32.39 -3.33 -6.92
N LYS A 250 33.54 -3.10 -6.25
CA LYS A 250 34.56 -4.14 -6.00
C LYS A 250 34.17 -5.11 -4.88
N LEU A 251 33.10 -4.82 -4.12
CA LEU A 251 32.55 -5.75 -3.12
C LEU A 251 31.84 -6.97 -3.74
N ALA A 252 31.66 -6.98 -5.06
CA ALA A 252 31.12 -8.12 -5.82
C ALA A 252 31.89 -8.25 -7.15
N PRO A 253 33.11 -8.83 -7.15
CA PRO A 253 33.99 -8.82 -8.32
C PRO A 253 33.39 -9.50 -9.56
N CYS A 254 32.52 -10.50 -9.38
CA CYS A 254 31.99 -11.29 -10.50
C CYS A 254 30.75 -10.66 -11.16
N SER A 255 30.01 -9.84 -10.42
CA SER A 255 28.72 -9.27 -10.86
C SER A 255 28.66 -7.75 -10.78
N GLY A 256 29.67 -7.08 -10.21
CA GLY A 256 29.71 -5.64 -10.06
C GLY A 256 29.81 -4.87 -11.39
N ALA A 257 30.60 -5.39 -12.34
CA ALA A 257 30.69 -4.79 -13.68
C ALA A 257 29.35 -4.91 -14.43
N GLN A 258 28.72 -6.09 -14.37
CA GLN A 258 27.40 -6.33 -14.97
C GLN A 258 26.34 -5.46 -14.32
N PHE A 259 26.32 -5.35 -12.99
CA PHE A 259 25.39 -4.50 -12.25
C PHE A 259 25.49 -3.03 -12.68
N LYS A 260 26.71 -2.52 -12.89
CA LYS A 260 26.92 -1.15 -13.40
C LYS A 260 26.36 -0.96 -14.81
N GLN A 261 26.47 -1.96 -15.68
CA GLN A 261 25.92 -1.92 -17.04
C GLN A 261 24.38 -2.01 -17.02
N ASP A 262 23.83 -2.91 -16.21
CA ASP A 262 22.39 -3.10 -16.05
C ASP A 262 21.71 -1.85 -15.47
N PHE A 263 22.42 -1.05 -14.68
CA PHE A 263 21.89 0.16 -14.03
C PHE A 263 21.24 1.13 -15.03
N CYS A 264 21.90 1.42 -16.15
CA CYS A 264 21.35 2.30 -17.19
C CYS A 264 20.19 1.64 -17.93
N ALA A 265 20.31 0.34 -18.26
CA ALA A 265 19.24 -0.40 -18.94
C ALA A 265 17.97 -0.50 -18.09
N ILE A 266 18.11 -0.62 -16.76
CA ILE A 266 16.98 -0.61 -15.81
C ILE A 266 16.28 0.74 -15.85
N TYR A 267 17.01 1.85 -15.88
CA TYR A 267 16.41 3.18 -15.99
C TYR A 267 15.58 3.31 -17.26
N ASP A 268 16.15 2.96 -18.42
CA ASP A 268 15.46 3.07 -19.71
C ASP A 268 14.17 2.25 -19.73
N LEU A 269 14.20 1.03 -19.20
CA LEU A 269 13.03 0.15 -19.08
C LEU A 269 11.95 0.73 -18.15
N LEU A 270 12.35 1.36 -17.04
CA LEU A 270 11.42 1.96 -16.08
C LEU A 270 10.75 3.22 -16.66
N VAL A 271 11.51 4.07 -17.35
CA VAL A 271 11.00 5.29 -17.97
C VAL A 271 10.14 4.99 -19.21
N HIS A 272 10.50 3.98 -20.01
CA HIS A 272 9.68 3.58 -21.16
C HIS A 272 8.33 2.98 -20.75
N LYS A 273 8.28 2.22 -19.65
CA LYS A 273 7.04 1.62 -19.15
C LYS A 273 6.19 2.55 -18.29
N SER A 274 6.79 3.54 -17.62
CA SER A 274 6.02 4.55 -16.87
C SER A 274 5.19 5.45 -17.76
N LYS A 275 5.48 5.47 -19.08
CA LYS A 275 4.77 6.27 -20.07
C LYS A 275 3.44 5.70 -20.53
N GLU A 276 3.06 4.47 -20.14
CA GLU A 276 1.71 3.91 -20.38
C GLU A 276 0.64 4.80 -19.72
N ALA A 277 0.31 5.90 -20.39
CA ALA A 277 -0.41 7.03 -19.86
C ALA A 277 -1.91 6.77 -20.00
N GLY A 278 -2.56 6.47 -18.88
CA GLY A 278 -4.00 6.61 -18.74
C GLY A 278 -4.35 8.03 -18.29
N VAL A 279 -5.48 8.56 -18.77
CA VAL A 279 -6.10 9.77 -18.21
C VAL A 279 -6.99 9.40 -17.02
N LEU A 280 -7.59 8.20 -17.05
CA LEU A 280 -8.43 7.65 -15.99
C LEU A 280 -7.95 6.26 -15.58
N PHE A 281 -7.90 5.97 -14.28
CA PHE A 281 -7.46 4.67 -13.77
C PHE A 281 -8.50 4.01 -12.84
N SER A 282 -8.63 2.68 -12.95
CA SER A 282 -9.30 1.82 -11.97
C SER A 282 -8.36 0.72 -11.50
N ALA A 283 -8.18 0.59 -10.18
CA ALA A 283 -7.34 -0.43 -9.55
C ALA A 283 -5.91 -0.55 -10.14
N GLY A 284 -5.37 0.55 -10.69
CA GLY A 284 -4.05 0.59 -11.33
C GLY A 284 -4.04 0.27 -12.83
N TYR A 285 -5.20 0.08 -13.48
CA TYR A 285 -5.36 -0.09 -14.92
C TYR A 285 -5.92 1.19 -15.55
N PRO A 286 -5.40 1.66 -16.69
CA PRO A 286 -5.97 2.80 -17.41
C PRO A 286 -7.30 2.39 -18.03
N VAL A 287 -8.39 3.05 -17.61
CA VAL A 287 -9.75 2.89 -18.16
C VAL A 287 -9.99 3.84 -19.34
N LEU A 288 -9.19 4.91 -19.42
CA LEU A 288 -9.17 5.87 -20.52
C LEU A 288 -7.72 6.14 -20.90
N SER A 289 -7.34 5.87 -22.15
CA SER A 289 -5.96 6.01 -22.64
C SER A 289 -5.63 7.45 -23.03
N SER A 290 -4.37 7.85 -22.88
CA SER A 290 -3.87 9.11 -23.42
C SER A 290 -3.77 9.01 -24.95
N TYR A 291 -4.34 10.01 -25.64
CA TYR A 291 -4.32 10.14 -27.09
C TYR A 291 -2.89 10.10 -27.69
N SER A 292 -1.84 10.34 -26.89
CA SER A 292 -0.46 10.40 -27.35
C SER A 292 0.20 9.04 -27.64
N GLU A 293 -0.41 7.90 -27.27
CA GLU A 293 0.28 6.59 -27.35
C GLU A 293 -0.48 5.47 -28.08
N SER A 294 -1.65 5.72 -28.67
CA SER A 294 -2.32 4.69 -29.49
C SER A 294 -1.54 4.25 -30.74
N GLY A 295 -0.39 4.87 -31.03
CA GLY A 295 0.50 4.54 -32.13
C GLY A 295 1.80 3.80 -31.77
N TYR A 296 2.07 3.43 -30.51
CA TYR A 296 3.37 2.84 -30.15
C TYR A 296 3.30 1.65 -29.19
N GLN A 297 2.79 0.52 -29.68
CA GLN A 297 3.14 -0.80 -29.16
C GLN A 297 3.90 -1.57 -30.24
N ARG A 298 5.19 -1.84 -29.99
CA ARG A 298 5.90 -2.95 -30.62
C ARG A 298 6.52 -3.78 -29.50
N THR A 299 5.86 -4.88 -29.15
CA THR A 299 6.45 -5.98 -28.40
C THR A 299 7.47 -6.70 -29.28
N LYS A 300 8.61 -7.06 -28.69
CA LYS A 300 9.65 -7.93 -29.25
C LYS A 300 9.16 -9.39 -29.37
N GLU A 301 8.11 -9.64 -30.15
CA GLU A 301 7.60 -10.99 -30.45
C GLU A 301 7.45 -11.26 -31.96
N GLU A 302 8.14 -10.52 -32.83
CA GLU A 302 8.19 -10.78 -34.28
C GLU A 302 9.36 -11.69 -34.72
N GLU A 303 9.67 -12.74 -33.95
CA GLU A 303 10.55 -13.82 -34.45
C GLU A 303 9.91 -15.21 -34.46
N HIS A 304 8.66 -15.41 -33.99
CA HIS A 304 8.11 -16.77 -33.89
C HIS A 304 6.63 -16.99 -34.25
N LYS A 305 6.03 -16.15 -35.09
CA LYS A 305 4.73 -16.46 -35.72
C LYS A 305 4.65 -15.94 -37.16
N GLU A 306 5.33 -16.62 -38.08
CA GLU A 306 5.03 -16.51 -39.52
C GLU A 306 3.87 -17.42 -39.95
N ASP A 307 3.40 -18.33 -39.12
CA ASP A 307 2.30 -19.22 -39.46
C ASP A 307 1.03 -18.86 -38.68
N LEU A 308 0.23 -17.92 -39.20
CA LEU A 308 -1.24 -17.80 -39.03
C LEU A 308 -1.75 -16.52 -39.74
N VAL A 309 -1.38 -16.31 -41.00
CA VAL A 309 -2.10 -15.38 -41.90
C VAL A 309 -3.17 -16.19 -42.63
N ALA A 310 -4.29 -16.40 -41.96
CA ALA A 310 -5.49 -16.96 -42.57
C ALA A 310 -6.71 -16.40 -41.84
N ASN A 311 -6.96 -15.10 -42.00
CA ASN A 311 -8.25 -14.41 -41.91
C ASN A 311 -7.97 -12.92 -42.18
N GLY A 312 -8.59 -12.34 -43.21
CA GLY A 312 -8.23 -11.07 -43.83
C GLY A 312 -8.49 -9.80 -43.01
N ALA A 313 -8.01 -9.73 -41.77
CA ALA A 313 -7.95 -8.52 -40.98
C ALA A 313 -6.74 -7.68 -41.43
N VAL A 314 -7.00 -6.43 -41.81
CA VAL A 314 -5.95 -5.50 -42.25
C VAL A 314 -5.35 -4.83 -41.01
N ASP A 315 -4.03 -4.88 -40.90
CA ASP A 315 -3.27 -4.34 -39.78
C ASP A 315 -3.30 -2.80 -39.80
N ILE A 316 -4.23 -2.21 -39.06
CA ILE A 316 -4.51 -0.76 -38.98
C ILE A 316 -3.28 0.04 -38.55
N VAL A 317 -2.37 -0.57 -37.80
CA VAL A 317 -1.11 0.06 -37.36
C VAL A 317 -0.18 0.30 -38.56
N LYS A 318 -0.22 -0.52 -39.61
CA LYS A 318 0.51 -0.28 -40.86
C LYS A 318 -0.13 0.80 -41.72
N ILE A 319 -1.46 0.91 -41.76
CA ILE A 319 -2.18 1.90 -42.58
C ILE A 319 -2.15 3.30 -41.95
N SER A 320 -2.26 3.40 -40.63
CA SER A 320 -2.17 4.67 -39.89
C SER A 320 -0.82 5.39 -40.07
N ARG A 321 0.27 4.66 -40.38
CA ARG A 321 1.58 5.25 -40.73
C ARG A 321 1.60 5.97 -42.08
N GLN A 322 0.62 5.74 -42.96
CA GLN A 322 0.60 6.27 -44.34
C GLN A 322 -0.23 7.56 -44.50
N PHE A 323 -1.08 7.92 -43.54
CA PHE A 323 -2.01 9.05 -43.70
C PHE A 323 -1.80 10.13 -42.62
N PRO A 324 -1.79 11.42 -42.98
CA PRO A 324 -1.61 12.51 -42.03
C PRO A 324 -2.79 12.62 -41.06
N ASN A 325 -2.54 13.13 -39.84
CA ASN A 325 -3.56 13.48 -38.84
C ASN A 325 -4.58 14.47 -39.43
N GLU A 326 -5.68 13.98 -40.00
CA GLU A 326 -6.80 14.80 -40.45
C GLU A 326 -7.49 15.43 -39.23
N ASN A 327 -8.39 16.42 -39.39
CA ASN A 327 -9.20 16.95 -38.27
C ASN A 327 -10.61 16.33 -38.28
N SER A 328 -10.68 15.01 -38.42
CA SER A 328 -11.94 14.26 -38.61
C SER A 328 -12.92 14.41 -37.44
N LEU A 329 -12.45 14.54 -36.20
CA LEU A 329 -13.30 14.64 -35.01
C LEU A 329 -13.97 16.02 -34.93
N ARG A 330 -13.21 17.10 -35.23
CA ARG A 330 -13.74 18.46 -35.33
C ARG A 330 -14.77 18.60 -36.44
N CYS A 331 -14.62 17.86 -37.55
CA CYS A 331 -15.55 17.90 -38.67
C CYS A 331 -16.97 17.41 -38.30
N LEU A 332 -17.14 16.64 -37.22
CA LEU A 332 -18.46 16.27 -36.71
C LEU A 332 -19.22 17.47 -36.12
N GLY A 333 -18.52 18.50 -35.64
CA GLY A 333 -19.14 19.72 -35.13
C GLY A 333 -20.25 19.47 -34.12
N ALA A 334 -21.48 19.90 -34.43
CA ALA A 334 -22.64 19.76 -33.54
C ALA A 334 -23.14 18.32 -33.38
N THR A 335 -22.80 17.39 -34.28
CA THR A 335 -23.20 15.98 -34.18
C THR A 335 -22.26 15.14 -33.34
N LEU A 336 -21.14 15.70 -32.88
CA LEU A 336 -20.16 15.00 -32.03
C LEU A 336 -20.80 14.38 -30.78
N ILE A 337 -21.78 15.05 -30.17
CA ILE A 337 -22.48 14.55 -28.97
C ILE A 337 -23.26 13.27 -29.29
N GLN A 338 -23.84 13.18 -30.48
CA GLN A 338 -24.58 12.01 -30.94
C GLN A 338 -23.66 10.82 -31.22
N CYS A 339 -22.35 11.05 -31.42
CA CYS A 339 -21.33 10.01 -31.47
C CYS A 339 -20.77 9.68 -30.08
N LEU A 340 -20.58 10.69 -29.24
CA LEU A 340 -19.95 10.54 -27.93
C LEU A 340 -20.88 9.87 -26.91
N TYR A 341 -22.19 10.17 -26.93
CA TYR A 341 -23.15 9.52 -26.02
C TYR A 341 -23.13 7.98 -26.15
N PRO A 342 -23.33 7.38 -27.34
CA PRO A 342 -23.26 5.94 -27.55
C PRO A 342 -21.94 5.32 -27.11
N LEU A 343 -20.83 6.00 -27.41
CA LEU A 343 -19.48 5.56 -27.03
C LEU A 343 -19.33 5.48 -25.51
N LEU A 344 -19.85 6.48 -24.77
CA LEU A 344 -19.76 6.56 -23.31
C LEU A 344 -20.79 5.68 -22.59
N SER A 345 -21.94 5.42 -23.20
CA SER A 345 -22.97 4.54 -22.64
C SER A 345 -22.74 3.05 -22.92
N GLY A 346 -21.70 2.69 -23.69
CA GLY A 346 -21.40 1.30 -24.02
C GLY A 346 -22.21 0.75 -25.21
N GLU A 347 -22.84 1.61 -26.01
CA GLU A 347 -23.59 1.15 -27.19
C GLU A 347 -22.66 0.80 -28.36
N GLU A 348 -23.09 -0.16 -29.17
CA GLU A 348 -22.35 -0.61 -30.35
C GLU A 348 -22.42 0.43 -31.47
N MET A 349 -21.23 0.78 -31.98
CA MET A 349 -21.03 1.78 -33.01
C MET A 349 -20.19 1.22 -34.18
N ALA A 350 -20.61 1.53 -35.40
CA ALA A 350 -19.83 1.27 -36.62
C ALA A 350 -19.45 2.57 -37.35
N VAL A 351 -18.23 2.62 -37.87
CA VAL A 351 -17.77 3.65 -38.81
C VAL A 351 -17.68 3.02 -40.20
N ILE A 352 -18.39 3.58 -41.17
CA ILE A 352 -18.43 3.06 -42.54
C ILE A 352 -17.76 4.06 -43.48
N ALA A 353 -16.85 3.56 -44.32
CA ALA A 353 -16.26 4.35 -45.41
C ALA A 353 -16.07 3.50 -46.67
N SER A 354 -16.12 4.14 -47.83
CA SER A 354 -15.66 3.57 -49.10
C SER A 354 -14.15 3.59 -49.18
N GLU A 355 -13.56 2.84 -50.11
CA GLU A 355 -12.11 2.82 -50.35
C GLU A 355 -11.52 4.24 -50.55
N GLN A 356 -12.29 5.15 -51.15
CA GLN A 356 -11.88 6.55 -51.36
C GLN A 356 -11.82 7.39 -50.07
N ARG A 357 -12.56 7.01 -49.02
CA ARG A 357 -12.63 7.73 -47.72
C ARG A 357 -12.01 6.92 -46.58
N LEU A 358 -11.23 5.89 -46.91
CA LEU A 358 -10.63 4.96 -45.97
C LEU A 358 -9.69 5.67 -44.97
N SER A 359 -8.88 6.63 -45.44
CA SER A 359 -7.96 7.39 -44.58
C SER A 359 -8.70 8.16 -43.48
N THR A 360 -9.72 8.92 -43.85
CA THR A 360 -10.58 9.67 -42.92
C THR A 360 -11.34 8.75 -41.97
N GLY A 361 -11.80 7.59 -42.47
CA GLY A 361 -12.47 6.58 -41.65
C GLY A 361 -11.58 6.01 -40.56
N ILE A 362 -10.35 5.63 -40.91
CA ILE A 362 -9.37 5.08 -39.97
C ILE A 362 -8.96 6.14 -38.93
N ASP A 363 -8.69 7.36 -39.36
CA ASP A 363 -8.34 8.47 -38.46
C ASP A 363 -9.46 8.78 -37.45
N LEU A 364 -10.72 8.81 -37.91
CA LEU A 364 -11.89 8.98 -37.03
C LEU A 364 -12.05 7.82 -36.06
N LEU A 365 -11.90 6.57 -36.54
CA LEU A 365 -12.02 5.36 -35.72
C LEU A 365 -11.01 5.36 -34.58
N GLN A 366 -9.76 5.72 -34.86
CA GLN A 366 -8.69 5.79 -33.85
C GLN A 366 -8.96 6.86 -32.78
N LYS A 367 -9.43 8.04 -33.20
CA LYS A 367 -9.80 9.12 -32.26
C LYS A 367 -10.98 8.76 -31.39
N LEU A 368 -12.01 8.12 -31.95
CA LEU A 368 -13.13 7.60 -31.17
C LEU A 368 -12.67 6.49 -30.22
N ASN A 369 -11.78 5.60 -30.65
CA ASN A 369 -11.24 4.56 -29.77
C ASN A 369 -10.47 5.13 -28.57
N SER A 370 -9.79 6.28 -28.74
CA SER A 370 -9.10 6.96 -27.63
C SER A 370 -10.05 7.54 -26.57
N LEU A 371 -11.30 7.83 -26.95
CA LEU A 371 -12.34 8.37 -26.07
C LEU A 371 -13.23 7.27 -25.46
N LYS A 372 -13.03 6.01 -25.86
CA LYS A 372 -13.76 4.85 -25.34
C LYS A 372 -13.36 4.58 -23.88
N ILE A 373 -14.35 4.31 -23.04
CA ILE A 373 -14.17 3.94 -21.64
C ILE A 373 -14.25 2.42 -21.56
N SER A 374 -13.11 1.76 -21.32
CA SER A 374 -13.08 0.30 -21.12
C SER A 374 -11.88 -0.12 -20.29
N ARG A 375 -12.08 -1.10 -19.41
CA ARG A 375 -11.03 -1.71 -18.59
C ARG A 375 -10.12 -2.65 -19.40
N VAL A 376 -10.64 -3.22 -20.49
CA VAL A 376 -9.86 -4.03 -21.43
C VAL A 376 -9.57 -3.16 -22.65
N PHE A 377 -8.29 -2.93 -22.92
CA PHE A 377 -7.91 -2.19 -24.12
C PHE A 377 -8.23 -3.04 -25.35
N GLU A 378 -9.26 -2.65 -26.08
CA GLU A 378 -9.62 -3.21 -27.38
C GLU A 378 -9.16 -2.25 -28.46
N ASN A 379 -8.31 -2.73 -29.37
CA ASN A 379 -8.01 -1.99 -30.58
C ASN A 379 -9.24 -2.04 -31.50
N ALA A 380 -9.75 -0.87 -31.89
CA ALA A 380 -10.81 -0.81 -32.88
C ALA A 380 -10.28 -1.35 -34.22
N GLU A 381 -10.90 -2.42 -34.72
CA GLU A 381 -10.50 -3.07 -35.96
C GLU A 381 -11.21 -2.48 -37.18
N TRP A 382 -10.57 -2.51 -38.35
CA TRP A 382 -11.11 -2.10 -39.64
C TRP A 382 -11.25 -3.34 -40.51
N CYS A 383 -12.49 -3.70 -40.83
CA CYS A 383 -12.80 -4.91 -41.57
C CYS A 383 -13.10 -4.62 -43.03
N ASN A 384 -12.61 -5.49 -43.92
CA ASN A 384 -12.91 -5.46 -45.35
C ASN A 384 -14.09 -6.37 -45.72
N ASP A 385 -14.55 -7.21 -44.80
CA ASP A 385 -15.66 -8.13 -45.05
C ASP A 385 -16.93 -7.60 -44.37
N GLU A 386 -17.95 -7.34 -45.18
CA GLU A 386 -19.26 -6.82 -44.76
C GLU A 386 -20.02 -7.82 -43.86
N ASN A 387 -19.63 -9.11 -43.85
CA ASN A 387 -20.31 -10.19 -43.12
C ASN A 387 -19.55 -10.70 -41.86
N ASP A 388 -18.39 -10.12 -41.51
CA ASP A 388 -17.59 -10.61 -40.37
C ASP A 388 -18.06 -10.03 -39.03
N ASP A 389 -19.22 -10.48 -38.56
CA ASP A 389 -19.79 -10.17 -37.24
C ASP A 389 -19.36 -11.18 -36.15
N ARG A 390 -18.27 -11.93 -36.37
CA ARG A 390 -17.86 -13.04 -35.49
C ARG A 390 -17.39 -12.61 -34.09
N TYR A 391 -17.17 -11.32 -33.84
CA TYR A 391 -16.72 -10.77 -32.56
C TYR A 391 -17.49 -9.49 -32.17
N MET A 392 -18.09 -9.48 -30.98
CA MET A 392 -18.88 -8.37 -30.45
C MET A 392 -17.97 -7.30 -29.81
N THR A 393 -17.34 -6.47 -30.63
CA THR A 393 -16.59 -5.28 -30.17
C THR A 393 -17.46 -4.03 -30.23
N GLN A 394 -17.36 -3.15 -29.22
CA GLN A 394 -18.18 -1.93 -29.15
C GLN A 394 -18.00 -0.98 -30.36
N LEU A 395 -16.78 -0.86 -30.88
CA LEU A 395 -16.43 0.09 -31.94
C LEU A 395 -15.66 -0.62 -33.07
N ARG A 396 -16.15 -0.52 -34.31
CA ARG A 396 -15.51 -1.16 -35.48
C ARG A 396 -15.65 -0.33 -36.76
N GLY A 397 -14.67 -0.44 -37.65
CA GLY A 397 -14.69 0.17 -38.98
C GLY A 397 -15.00 -0.86 -40.09
N PHE A 398 -15.71 -0.43 -41.13
CA PHE A 398 -16.03 -1.26 -42.30
C PHE A 398 -15.77 -0.54 -43.61
N THR A 399 -15.15 -1.25 -44.55
CA THR A 399 -15.08 -0.83 -45.95
C THR A 399 -16.37 -1.22 -46.67
N VAL A 400 -17.21 -0.24 -47.01
CA VAL A 400 -18.48 -0.47 -47.73
C VAL A 400 -18.58 0.49 -48.91
N SER A 401 -18.94 -0.05 -50.08
CA SER A 401 -19.21 0.75 -51.28
C SER A 401 -20.45 1.64 -51.09
N ARG A 402 -20.48 2.80 -51.77
CA ARG A 402 -21.58 3.78 -51.61
C ARG A 402 -22.96 3.19 -51.93
N ASP A 403 -23.03 2.32 -52.94
CA ASP A 403 -24.29 1.72 -53.40
C ASP A 403 -24.84 0.67 -52.44
N LYS A 404 -23.97 0.04 -51.63
CA LYS A 404 -24.34 -0.98 -50.64
C LYS A 404 -24.55 -0.42 -49.23
N THR A 405 -24.36 0.89 -49.04
CA THR A 405 -24.38 1.49 -47.70
C THR A 405 -25.78 1.38 -47.05
N SER A 406 -26.86 1.53 -47.82
CA SER A 406 -28.23 1.35 -47.30
C SER A 406 -28.53 -0.10 -46.91
N GLU A 407 -28.06 -1.06 -47.70
CA GLU A 407 -28.24 -2.49 -47.42
C GLU A 407 -27.49 -2.92 -46.14
N PHE A 408 -26.31 -2.36 -45.90
CA PHE A 408 -25.56 -2.57 -44.67
C PHE A 408 -26.27 -1.99 -43.45
N VAL A 409 -26.80 -0.75 -43.56
CA VAL A 409 -27.54 -0.10 -42.46
C VAL A 409 -28.78 -0.91 -42.08
N ASP A 410 -29.51 -1.43 -43.05
CA ASP A 410 -30.73 -2.22 -42.80
C ASP A 410 -30.44 -3.62 -42.22
N LYS A 411 -29.27 -4.20 -42.55
CA LYS A 411 -28.85 -5.53 -42.06
C LYS A 411 -28.10 -5.48 -40.73
N SER A 412 -27.50 -4.35 -40.38
CA SER A 412 -26.68 -4.24 -39.18
C SER A 412 -27.52 -4.32 -37.91
N SER A 413 -27.07 -5.13 -36.95
CA SER A 413 -27.63 -5.18 -35.59
C SER A 413 -27.20 -3.99 -34.71
N ARG A 414 -26.24 -3.19 -35.17
CA ARG A 414 -25.63 -2.10 -34.40
C ARG A 414 -26.55 -0.89 -34.31
N LYS A 415 -26.63 -0.30 -33.11
CA LYS A 415 -27.53 0.83 -32.81
C LYS A 415 -27.07 2.15 -33.41
N VAL A 416 -25.77 2.31 -33.65
CA VAL A 416 -25.18 3.56 -34.11
C VAL A 416 -24.25 3.36 -35.31
N ILE A 417 -24.48 4.13 -36.37
CA ILE A 417 -23.72 4.03 -37.61
C ILE A 417 -23.30 5.42 -38.07
N VAL A 418 -21.98 5.63 -38.17
CA VAL A 418 -21.36 6.81 -38.78
C VAL A 418 -21.08 6.50 -40.25
N ASP A 419 -21.95 6.99 -41.14
CA ASP A 419 -21.83 6.81 -42.58
C ASP A 419 -21.02 7.97 -43.17
N LEU A 420 -19.72 7.73 -43.39
CA LEU A 420 -18.84 8.71 -44.03
C LEU A 420 -19.09 8.81 -45.53
N ASN A 421 -19.77 7.87 -46.19
CA ASN A 421 -20.05 7.93 -47.63
C ASN A 421 -21.16 8.93 -47.92
N ASN A 422 -22.28 8.83 -47.21
CA ASN A 422 -23.44 9.72 -47.38
C ASN A 422 -23.49 10.87 -46.37
N GLN A 423 -22.46 11.00 -45.52
CA GLN A 423 -22.36 12.05 -44.49
C GLN A 423 -23.57 12.05 -43.53
N ARG A 424 -24.01 10.86 -43.14
CA ARG A 424 -25.16 10.66 -42.26
C ARG A 424 -24.74 9.98 -40.98
N LEU A 425 -25.38 10.38 -39.88
CA LEU A 425 -25.24 9.73 -38.59
C LEU A 425 -26.57 9.11 -38.22
N TYR A 426 -26.59 7.80 -38.06
CA TYR A 426 -27.73 7.05 -37.55
C TYR A 426 -27.48 6.86 -36.06
N SER A 427 -28.11 7.67 -35.22
CA SER A 427 -27.97 7.63 -33.77
C SER A 427 -29.21 8.23 -33.10
N GLN A 428 -29.44 7.91 -31.83
CA GLN A 428 -30.47 8.56 -31.03
C GLN A 428 -30.04 9.99 -30.65
N PHE A 429 -31.00 10.91 -30.57
CA PHE A 429 -30.72 12.25 -30.08
C PHE A 429 -30.38 12.20 -28.58
N TYR A 430 -29.27 12.85 -28.21
CA TYR A 430 -28.91 13.04 -26.82
C TYR A 430 -29.67 14.23 -26.24
N GLU A 431 -30.53 13.95 -25.27
CA GLU A 431 -31.33 14.93 -24.54
C GLU A 431 -30.72 15.29 -23.17
N GLY A 432 -29.68 14.58 -22.73
CA GLY A 432 -29.07 14.73 -21.40
C GLY A 432 -28.42 16.10 -21.14
N GLN A 433 -27.97 16.29 -19.89
CA GLN A 433 -27.34 17.54 -19.43
C GLN A 433 -25.82 17.46 -19.40
N LEU A 434 -25.24 16.27 -19.23
CA LEU A 434 -23.81 16.07 -19.00
C LEU A 434 -22.93 16.50 -20.19
N LEU A 435 -23.35 16.24 -21.42
CA LEU A 435 -22.60 16.58 -22.64
C LEU A 435 -22.99 17.94 -23.23
N GLN A 436 -23.93 18.68 -22.63
CA GLN A 436 -24.33 20.00 -23.12
C GLN A 436 -23.19 21.03 -23.22
N PRO A 437 -22.14 21.03 -22.36
CA PRO A 437 -21.02 21.96 -22.53
C PRO A 437 -20.33 21.86 -23.91
N LEU A 438 -20.38 20.71 -24.57
CA LEU A 438 -19.85 20.51 -25.93
C LEU A 438 -20.66 21.24 -27.01
N THR A 439 -21.95 21.52 -26.77
CA THR A 439 -22.77 22.34 -27.69
C THR A 439 -22.40 23.82 -27.68
N MET A 440 -21.89 24.32 -26.55
CA MET A 440 -21.60 25.73 -26.32
C MET A 440 -20.19 26.12 -26.80
N ALA A 441 -19.27 25.16 -26.92
CA ALA A 441 -17.89 25.39 -27.32
C ALA A 441 -17.78 25.60 -28.84
N LYS A 442 -17.87 26.86 -29.29
CA LYS A 442 -17.71 27.20 -30.71
C LYS A 442 -16.23 27.28 -31.09
N ALA A 443 -15.81 26.25 -31.85
CA ALA A 443 -14.55 26.10 -32.60
C ALA A 443 -13.28 25.80 -31.77
N PHE A 444 -12.86 24.53 -31.82
CA PHE A 444 -11.55 24.09 -31.33
C PHE A 444 -10.47 24.27 -32.41
N PRO A 445 -9.22 24.62 -32.06
CA PRO A 445 -8.16 24.85 -33.04
C PRO A 445 -7.66 23.55 -33.69
N SER A 446 -7.69 22.42 -32.97
CA SER A 446 -7.29 21.09 -33.46
C SER A 446 -8.13 19.99 -32.81
N ASP A 447 -8.14 18.79 -33.42
CA ASP A 447 -8.74 17.60 -32.81
C ASP A 447 -8.11 17.28 -31.45
N GLN A 448 -6.80 17.51 -31.29
CA GLN A 448 -6.12 17.32 -30.01
C GLN A 448 -6.66 18.23 -28.91
N SER A 449 -6.91 19.51 -29.23
CA SER A 449 -7.51 20.45 -28.28
C SER A 449 -8.94 20.08 -27.93
N LEU A 450 -9.70 19.56 -28.90
CA LEU A 450 -11.05 19.05 -28.69
C LEU A 450 -11.05 17.81 -27.80
N ILE A 451 -10.14 16.86 -28.03
CA ILE A 451 -9.97 15.66 -27.21
C ILE A 451 -9.62 16.04 -25.76
N LEU A 452 -8.65 16.94 -25.55
CA LEU A 452 -8.31 17.43 -24.20
C LEU A 452 -9.50 18.07 -23.49
N PHE A 453 -10.33 18.82 -24.21
CA PHE A 453 -11.55 19.40 -23.65
C PHE A 453 -12.59 18.33 -23.28
N ILE A 454 -12.81 17.34 -24.15
CA ILE A 454 -13.69 16.19 -23.86
C ILE A 454 -13.19 15.45 -22.62
N LEU A 455 -11.88 15.20 -22.52
CA LEU A 455 -11.27 14.55 -21.36
C LEU A 455 -11.50 15.35 -20.07
N SER A 456 -11.49 16.68 -20.11
CA SER A 456 -11.80 17.50 -18.94
C SER A 456 -13.25 17.33 -18.48
N ILE A 457 -14.21 17.25 -19.41
CA ILE A 457 -15.62 16.99 -19.11
C ILE A 457 -15.80 15.57 -18.56
N LEU A 458 -15.11 14.58 -19.12
CA LEU A 458 -15.16 13.20 -18.63
C LEU A 458 -14.60 13.06 -17.21
N ALA A 459 -13.58 13.84 -16.85
CA ALA A 459 -13.05 13.88 -15.49
C ALA A 459 -14.11 14.35 -14.47
N ASP A 460 -14.96 15.31 -14.85
CA ASP A 460 -16.08 15.75 -14.01
C ASP A 460 -17.12 14.63 -13.81
N PHE A 461 -17.31 13.74 -14.80
CA PHE A 461 -18.24 12.61 -14.68
C PHE A 461 -17.77 11.58 -13.65
N CYS A 462 -16.47 11.49 -13.40
CA CYS A 462 -15.91 10.60 -12.39
C CYS A 462 -16.40 10.95 -10.98
N PHE A 463 -16.71 12.22 -10.71
CA PHE A 463 -17.34 12.60 -9.44
C PHE A 463 -18.70 11.93 -9.26
N PHE A 464 -19.54 11.89 -10.31
CA PHE A 464 -20.81 11.18 -10.29
C PHE A 464 -20.61 9.67 -10.13
N ALA A 465 -19.58 9.08 -10.76
CA ALA A 465 -19.24 7.67 -10.54
C ALA A 465 -18.82 7.39 -9.07
N GLN A 466 -18.10 8.29 -8.41
CA GLN A 466 -17.75 8.16 -6.98
C GLN A 466 -18.98 8.28 -6.06
N ILE A 467 -19.96 9.11 -6.43
CA ILE A 467 -21.23 9.20 -5.71
C ILE A 467 -22.09 7.95 -5.97
N GLY A 468 -22.16 7.50 -7.21
CA GLY A 468 -22.80 6.25 -7.65
C GLY A 468 -22.20 5.02 -6.97
N LYS A 469 -20.91 5.07 -6.62
CA LYS A 469 -20.28 4.06 -5.76
C LYS A 469 -20.91 3.99 -4.38
N ARG A 470 -21.58 5.02 -3.86
CA ARG A 470 -22.17 5.01 -2.50
C ARG A 470 -23.69 4.95 -2.49
N ILE A 471 -24.33 5.33 -3.60
CA ILE A 471 -25.79 5.46 -3.75
C ILE A 471 -26.16 4.84 -5.11
N SER A 472 -27.26 4.09 -5.22
CA SER A 472 -27.67 3.52 -6.52
C SER A 472 -27.81 4.58 -7.60
N VAL A 473 -27.40 4.28 -8.83
CA VAL A 473 -27.33 5.23 -9.95
C VAL A 473 -28.71 5.84 -10.25
N ASP A 474 -29.79 5.06 -10.11
CA ASP A 474 -31.17 5.54 -10.28
C ASP A 474 -31.63 6.48 -9.15
N LYS A 475 -31.18 6.23 -7.91
CA LYS A 475 -31.48 7.10 -6.76
C LYS A 475 -30.66 8.38 -6.81
N MET A 476 -29.42 8.30 -7.30
CA MET A 476 -28.58 9.45 -7.60
C MET A 476 -29.21 10.28 -8.73
N GLY A 477 -29.62 9.64 -9.82
CA GLY A 477 -30.30 10.29 -10.94
C GLY A 477 -31.55 11.05 -10.50
N ARG A 478 -32.41 10.43 -9.69
CA ARG A 478 -33.60 11.08 -9.10
C ARG A 478 -33.25 12.29 -8.21
N LYS A 479 -32.19 12.19 -7.40
CA LYS A 479 -31.79 13.27 -6.48
C LYS A 479 -31.11 14.44 -7.18
N LEU A 480 -30.34 14.16 -8.23
CA LEU A 480 -29.62 15.15 -9.03
C LEU A 480 -30.41 15.62 -10.25
N GLN A 481 -31.65 15.12 -10.42
CA GLN A 481 -32.52 15.43 -11.56
C GLN A 481 -31.86 15.14 -12.92
N LEU A 482 -30.99 14.11 -12.98
CA LEU A 482 -30.33 13.69 -14.21
C LEU A 482 -31.32 12.98 -15.13
N LYS A 483 -31.16 13.15 -16.46
CA LYS A 483 -31.98 12.42 -17.44
C LYS A 483 -31.53 10.97 -17.57
N LYS A 484 -32.40 10.12 -18.12
CA LYS A 484 -32.15 8.67 -18.30
C LYS A 484 -30.84 8.38 -19.05
N GLN A 485 -30.52 9.17 -20.08
CA GLN A 485 -29.29 9.01 -20.87
C GLN A 485 -28.03 9.36 -20.06
N ASP A 486 -28.09 10.36 -19.18
CA ASP A 486 -26.98 10.71 -18.27
C ASP A 486 -26.72 9.59 -17.25
N VAL A 487 -27.79 8.98 -16.75
CA VAL A 487 -27.72 7.83 -15.83
C VAL A 487 -27.04 6.64 -16.51
N LEU A 488 -27.31 6.39 -17.80
CA LEU A 488 -26.68 5.31 -18.56
C LEU A 488 -25.17 5.52 -18.74
N ILE A 489 -24.73 6.75 -19.04
CA ILE A 489 -23.30 7.08 -19.11
C ILE A 489 -22.61 6.76 -17.77
N VAL A 490 -23.17 7.24 -16.66
CA VAL A 490 -22.57 7.02 -15.34
C VAL A 490 -22.61 5.54 -14.92
N ALA A 491 -23.66 4.81 -15.31
CA ALA A 491 -23.76 3.37 -15.06
C ALA A 491 -22.67 2.59 -15.80
N ASN A 492 -22.41 2.90 -17.08
CA ASN A 492 -21.34 2.26 -17.87
C ASN A 492 -19.95 2.57 -17.28
N ILE A 493 -19.69 3.82 -16.92
CA ILE A 493 -18.44 4.22 -16.24
C ILE A 493 -18.25 3.44 -14.93
N LEU A 494 -19.33 3.25 -14.15
CA LEU A 494 -19.27 2.52 -12.90
C LEU A 494 -19.10 1.01 -13.09
N ALA A 495 -19.64 0.43 -14.17
CA ALA A 495 -19.43 -0.97 -14.54
C ALA A 495 -17.95 -1.25 -14.86
N GLU A 496 -17.32 -0.37 -15.63
CA GLU A 496 -15.90 -0.46 -15.98
C GLU A 496 -14.97 -0.14 -14.80
N TYR A 497 -15.41 0.75 -13.89
CA TYR A 497 -14.66 1.16 -12.71
C TYR A 497 -14.74 0.17 -11.53
N ASP A 498 -15.92 -0.40 -11.22
CA ASP A 498 -16.16 -1.28 -10.06
C ASP A 498 -17.24 -2.35 -10.36
N ILE A 499 -16.87 -3.33 -11.19
CA ILE A 499 -17.76 -4.39 -11.70
C ILE A 499 -18.49 -5.16 -10.60
N GLU A 500 -17.83 -5.45 -9.49
CA GLU A 500 -18.41 -6.21 -8.38
C GLU A 500 -19.58 -5.45 -7.73
N ARG A 501 -19.47 -4.13 -7.66
CA ARG A 501 -20.53 -3.29 -7.12
C ARG A 501 -21.63 -3.02 -8.14
N PHE A 502 -21.30 -2.89 -9.42
CA PHE A 502 -22.27 -2.81 -10.50
C PHE A 502 -23.19 -4.05 -10.52
N LEU A 503 -22.61 -5.25 -10.46
CA LEU A 503 -23.36 -6.51 -10.42
C LEU A 503 -24.33 -6.59 -9.23
N ARG A 504 -23.87 -6.23 -8.02
CA ARG A 504 -24.75 -6.16 -6.84
C ARG A 504 -25.91 -5.17 -6.99
N MET A 505 -25.76 -4.12 -7.79
CA MET A 505 -26.86 -3.15 -8.03
C MET A 505 -27.87 -3.68 -9.05
N VAL A 506 -27.40 -4.41 -10.08
CA VAL A 506 -28.29 -5.09 -11.03
C VAL A 506 -29.14 -6.13 -10.30
N GLU A 507 -28.53 -6.94 -9.43
CA GLU A 507 -29.25 -7.91 -8.58
C GLU A 507 -30.31 -7.26 -7.68
N ILE A 508 -30.03 -6.07 -7.12
CA ILE A 508 -31.01 -5.33 -6.29
C ILE A 508 -32.16 -4.80 -7.16
N ARG A 509 -31.88 -4.36 -8.38
CA ARG A 509 -32.91 -3.86 -9.31
C ARG A 509 -33.82 -4.98 -9.81
N GLU A 510 -33.28 -6.15 -10.10
CA GLU A 510 -34.09 -7.34 -10.46
C GLU A 510 -34.95 -7.82 -9.27
N ALA A 511 -34.51 -7.59 -8.03
CA ALA A 511 -35.34 -7.83 -6.85
C ALA A 511 -36.49 -6.81 -6.72
N ASP A 512 -36.22 -5.52 -6.93
CA ASP A 512 -37.23 -4.45 -6.88
C ASP A 512 -38.28 -4.56 -8.03
N ASP A 513 -37.87 -4.95 -9.25
CA ASP A 513 -38.78 -5.15 -10.38
C ASP A 513 -39.68 -6.40 -10.21
N ASN A 514 -39.20 -7.44 -9.51
CA ASN A 514 -40.01 -8.62 -9.17
C ASN A 514 -41.06 -8.34 -8.08
N ASP A 515 -40.78 -7.44 -7.13
CA ASP A 515 -41.74 -7.02 -6.10
C ASP A 515 -42.83 -6.10 -6.67
N THR A 516 -42.58 -5.42 -7.79
CA THR A 516 -43.55 -4.52 -8.43
C THR A 516 -44.52 -5.25 -9.37
N ALA A 517 -44.18 -6.47 -9.81
CA ALA A 517 -45.03 -7.29 -10.68
C ALA A 517 -46.12 -8.09 -9.94
N THR A 518 -46.12 -8.11 -8.61
CA THR A 518 -47.05 -8.93 -7.79
C THR A 518 -48.17 -8.14 -7.10
N SER A 519 -48.29 -6.82 -7.34
CA SER A 519 -49.30 -5.97 -6.70
C SER A 519 -50.42 -5.56 -7.64
N ASP A 520 -51.23 -6.51 -8.11
CA ASP A 520 -52.59 -6.24 -8.58
C ASP A 520 -53.43 -7.50 -8.36
N THR A 521 -54.16 -7.56 -7.23
CA THR A 521 -55.53 -8.10 -7.08
C THR A 521 -55.91 -8.15 -5.58
N SER A 522 -57.14 -7.68 -5.31
CA SER A 522 -58.05 -7.95 -4.17
C SER A 522 -58.19 -6.95 -3.02
N GLN A 523 -59.48 -6.64 -2.84
CA GLN A 523 -60.16 -5.70 -1.94
C GLN A 523 -60.29 -6.18 -0.48
N PRO A 524 -60.79 -5.34 0.45
CA PRO A 524 -60.59 -5.50 1.89
C PRO A 524 -61.72 -6.27 2.58
N SER A 525 -61.38 -6.99 3.65
CA SER A 525 -62.35 -7.42 4.66
C SER A 525 -61.78 -7.36 6.07
N THR A 526 -62.71 -7.10 6.97
CA THR A 526 -62.64 -6.50 8.30
C THR A 526 -62.17 -7.43 9.43
N SER A 527 -61.41 -6.82 10.36
CA SER A 527 -61.34 -7.02 11.81
C SER A 527 -61.62 -8.39 12.43
N HIS A 528 -60.64 -8.95 13.13
CA HIS A 528 -60.83 -9.44 14.50
C HIS A 528 -59.53 -9.32 15.33
N THR A 529 -59.66 -8.70 16.48
CA THR A 529 -58.67 -8.57 17.56
C THR A 529 -58.45 -9.91 18.25
N SER A 530 -57.19 -10.36 18.33
CA SER A 530 -56.73 -11.30 19.36
C SER A 530 -55.26 -11.04 19.73
N ARG A 531 -54.91 -11.36 20.98
CA ARG A 531 -53.71 -11.01 21.77
C ARG A 531 -52.33 -11.27 21.10
N PRO A 532 -51.25 -10.61 21.56
CA PRO A 532 -49.93 -10.69 20.94
C PRO A 532 -49.18 -11.94 21.40
N SER A 533 -49.04 -12.92 20.51
CA SER A 533 -48.22 -14.12 20.75
C SER A 533 -47.62 -14.61 19.44
N GLY A 534 -46.38 -14.21 19.17
CA GLY A 534 -45.60 -14.73 18.04
C GLY A 534 -44.40 -13.85 17.74
N VAL A 535 -43.25 -14.11 18.39
CA VAL A 535 -41.98 -13.58 17.92
C VAL A 535 -41.77 -14.13 16.50
N GLN A 536 -41.97 -13.30 15.47
CA GLN A 536 -41.59 -13.63 14.11
C GLN A 536 -40.11 -13.99 14.11
N ARG A 537 -39.80 -15.28 13.92
CA ARG A 537 -38.43 -15.76 13.77
C ARG A 537 -37.87 -15.13 12.49
N MET A 538 -36.80 -14.35 12.64
CA MET A 538 -36.11 -13.74 11.50
C MET A 538 -35.12 -14.74 10.91
N THR A 539 -34.95 -14.73 9.59
CA THR A 539 -33.86 -15.50 9.00
C THR A 539 -32.50 -14.88 9.36
N PHE A 540 -31.44 -15.68 9.32
CA PHE A 540 -30.08 -15.22 9.64
C PHE A 540 -29.65 -14.03 8.75
N PHE A 541 -29.96 -14.10 7.46
CA PHE A 541 -29.64 -13.02 6.52
C PHE A 541 -30.45 -11.76 6.80
N ASP A 542 -31.71 -11.88 7.20
CA ASP A 542 -32.52 -10.72 7.59
C ASP A 542 -31.92 -10.04 8.83
N PHE A 543 -31.41 -10.83 9.80
CA PHE A 543 -30.77 -10.27 11.00
C PHE A 543 -29.50 -9.51 10.65
N LEU A 544 -28.71 -10.05 9.71
CA LEU A 544 -27.51 -9.36 9.23
C LEU A 544 -27.84 -8.05 8.49
N LYS A 545 -28.94 -8.00 7.74
CA LYS A 545 -29.37 -6.83 6.97
C LYS A 545 -30.03 -5.75 7.83
N ARG A 546 -30.59 -6.09 8.99
CA ARG A 546 -31.29 -5.15 9.88
C ARG A 546 -30.40 -4.00 10.36
N ASP A 547 -29.19 -4.30 10.83
CA ASP A 547 -28.24 -3.30 11.33
C ASP A 547 -26.81 -3.58 10.81
N PRO A 548 -26.46 -3.13 9.59
CA PRO A 548 -25.18 -3.48 8.94
C PRO A 548 -23.96 -2.95 9.68
N ILE A 549 -24.09 -1.84 10.41
CA ILE A 549 -23.00 -1.28 11.21
C ILE A 549 -22.75 -2.14 12.46
N TYR A 550 -23.83 -2.59 13.13
CA TYR A 550 -23.71 -3.41 14.34
C TYR A 550 -23.11 -4.78 14.02
N THR A 551 -23.50 -5.36 12.89
CA THR A 551 -22.97 -6.64 12.40
C THR A 551 -21.52 -6.50 11.95
N ALA A 552 -21.15 -5.41 11.26
CA ALA A 552 -19.76 -5.12 10.91
C ALA A 552 -18.86 -4.97 12.15
N ILE A 553 -19.31 -4.27 13.20
CA ILE A 553 -18.57 -4.16 14.47
C ILE A 553 -18.37 -5.54 15.11
N ALA A 554 -19.39 -6.41 15.08
CA ALA A 554 -19.28 -7.76 15.62
C ALA A 554 -18.26 -8.61 14.85
N TRP A 555 -18.27 -8.55 13.51
CA TRP A 555 -17.30 -9.25 12.67
C TRP A 555 -15.86 -8.77 12.90
N LEU A 556 -15.63 -7.46 13.04
CA LEU A 556 -14.30 -6.92 13.35
C LEU A 556 -13.80 -7.38 14.72
N ARG A 557 -14.69 -7.56 15.70
CA ARG A 557 -14.34 -8.11 17.02
C ARG A 557 -14.02 -9.60 16.97
N ILE A 558 -14.76 -10.38 16.18
CA ILE A 558 -14.44 -11.80 15.91
C ILE A 558 -13.06 -11.90 15.24
N LEU A 559 -12.79 -11.03 14.26
CA LEU A 559 -11.50 -10.97 13.57
C LEU A 559 -10.36 -10.60 14.53
N SER A 560 -10.59 -9.64 15.44
CA SER A 560 -9.64 -9.29 16.50
C SER A 560 -9.33 -10.49 17.41
N LEU A 561 -10.33 -11.27 17.81
CA LEU A 561 -10.14 -12.50 18.61
C LEU A 561 -9.37 -13.56 17.83
N TYR A 562 -9.72 -13.79 16.57
CA TYR A 562 -9.03 -14.72 15.68
C TYR A 562 -7.55 -14.37 15.55
N PHE A 563 -7.20 -13.12 15.27
CA PHE A 563 -5.80 -12.70 15.22
C PHE A 563 -5.11 -12.77 16.58
N THR A 564 -5.83 -12.53 17.68
CA THR A 564 -5.25 -12.65 19.04
C THR A 564 -4.84 -14.10 19.31
N ILE A 565 -5.69 -15.07 18.95
CA ILE A 565 -5.38 -16.50 19.08
C ILE A 565 -4.17 -16.87 18.22
N ASN A 566 -4.13 -16.42 16.96
CA ASN A 566 -2.99 -16.67 16.08
C ASN A 566 -1.68 -16.06 16.62
N TYR A 567 -1.74 -14.90 17.27
CA TYR A 567 -0.58 -14.28 17.92
C TYR A 567 -0.13 -15.05 19.17
N LEU A 568 -1.05 -15.62 19.95
CA LEU A 568 -0.72 -16.49 21.07
C LEU A 568 -0.09 -17.82 20.59
N LEU A 569 -0.57 -18.37 19.47
CA LEU A 569 0.05 -19.53 18.82
C LEU A 569 1.45 -19.22 18.27
N PHE A 570 1.68 -17.99 17.79
CA PHE A 570 3.01 -17.51 17.40
C PHE A 570 3.97 -17.49 18.60
N LEU A 571 3.51 -17.00 19.75
CA LEU A 571 4.29 -17.04 21.00
C LEU A 571 4.62 -18.47 21.44
N ALA A 572 3.75 -19.43 21.13
CA ALA A 572 3.98 -20.85 21.36
C ALA A 572 4.84 -21.54 20.27
N GLY A 573 5.32 -20.80 19.27
CA GLY A 573 6.19 -21.30 18.19
C GLY A 573 5.47 -22.06 17.07
N LEU A 574 4.13 -22.04 17.02
CA LEU A 574 3.33 -22.83 16.07
C LEU A 574 3.04 -22.09 14.75
N THR A 575 3.24 -20.78 14.70
CA THR A 575 2.97 -19.94 13.51
C THR A 575 4.09 -18.90 13.34
N SER A 576 4.11 -18.18 12.21
CA SER A 576 5.09 -17.13 11.92
C SER A 576 4.40 -15.77 11.73
N GLY A 577 4.74 -14.76 12.55
CA GLY A 577 4.48 -13.36 12.18
C GLY A 577 4.24 -12.36 13.32
N ARG A 578 5.15 -11.38 13.45
CA ARG A 578 4.90 -10.12 14.16
C ARG A 578 3.76 -9.30 13.55
N ALA A 579 3.49 -9.48 12.26
CA ALA A 579 2.40 -8.80 11.55
C ALA A 579 1.01 -9.10 12.15
N VAL A 580 0.82 -10.25 12.80
CA VAL A 580 -0.46 -10.63 13.41
C VAL A 580 -0.82 -9.71 14.58
N TYR A 581 0.17 -9.24 15.36
CA TYR A 581 -0.04 -8.29 16.46
C TYR A 581 -0.74 -7.01 15.97
N TYR A 582 -0.20 -6.41 14.91
CA TYR A 582 -0.75 -5.17 14.36
C TYR A 582 -2.11 -5.39 13.67
N LYS A 583 -2.36 -6.58 13.13
CA LYS A 583 -3.70 -6.95 12.61
C LYS A 583 -4.75 -7.01 13.72
N VAL A 584 -4.41 -7.47 14.94
CA VAL A 584 -5.31 -7.42 16.11
C VAL A 584 -5.68 -5.98 16.42
N ILE A 585 -4.67 -5.12 16.58
CA ILE A 585 -4.86 -3.71 16.95
C ILE A 585 -5.65 -2.95 15.88
N MET A 586 -5.40 -3.21 14.60
CA MET A 586 -6.13 -2.56 13.50
C MET A 586 -7.60 -2.99 13.45
N ALA A 587 -7.90 -4.28 13.61
CA ALA A 587 -9.28 -4.77 13.67
C ALA A 587 -10.03 -4.18 14.88
N ALA A 588 -9.35 -4.05 16.02
CA ALA A 588 -9.87 -3.41 17.21
C ALA A 588 -10.10 -1.90 17.01
N ALA A 589 -9.12 -1.17 16.47
CA ALA A 589 -9.23 0.25 16.15
C ALA A 589 -10.42 0.53 15.24
N ALA A 590 -10.58 -0.27 14.17
CA ALA A 590 -11.72 -0.18 13.27
C ALA A 590 -13.06 -0.43 14.01
N SER A 591 -13.12 -1.44 14.88
CA SER A 591 -14.30 -1.72 15.71
C SER A 591 -14.69 -0.53 16.59
N TYR A 592 -13.71 0.11 17.23
CA TYR A 592 -13.93 1.26 18.10
C TYR A 592 -14.29 2.52 17.29
N ALA A 593 -13.68 2.74 16.13
CA ALA A 593 -14.00 3.84 15.22
C ALA A 593 -15.45 3.76 14.70
N PHE A 594 -15.90 2.59 14.25
CA PHE A 594 -17.29 2.41 13.82
C PHE A 594 -18.28 2.60 14.96
N ARG A 595 -17.96 2.10 16.16
CA ARG A 595 -18.80 2.30 17.35
C ARG A 595 -18.87 3.77 17.75
N LEU A 596 -17.76 4.49 17.63
CA LEU A 596 -17.69 5.92 17.90
C LEU A 596 -18.51 6.71 16.88
N HIS A 597 -18.41 6.36 15.59
CA HIS A 597 -19.25 6.93 14.54
C HIS A 597 -20.75 6.70 14.80
N GLN A 598 -21.15 5.50 15.20
CA GLN A 598 -22.55 5.18 15.54
C GLN A 598 -23.05 6.05 16.70
N ARG A 599 -22.23 6.29 17.71
CA ARG A 599 -22.61 7.05 18.92
C ARG A 599 -22.60 8.57 18.73
N LEU A 600 -21.76 9.07 17.84
CA LEU A 600 -21.65 10.52 17.56
C LEU A 600 -22.51 10.97 16.38
N LYS A 601 -23.23 10.06 15.71
CA LYS A 601 -23.98 10.31 14.47
C LYS A 601 -24.91 11.53 14.52
N GLU A 602 -25.53 11.79 15.67
CA GLU A 602 -26.44 12.93 15.87
C GLU A 602 -25.71 14.27 16.01
N ASN A 603 -24.47 14.25 16.54
CA ASN A 603 -23.68 15.45 16.84
C ASN A 603 -22.56 15.74 15.81
N LEU A 604 -22.39 14.85 14.80
CA LEU A 604 -21.45 15.04 13.68
C LEU A 604 -21.75 16.27 12.80
N ARG A 605 -22.91 16.91 12.94
CA ARG A 605 -23.24 18.16 12.25
C ARG A 605 -22.36 19.34 12.74
N ASN A 606 -21.86 19.27 13.97
CA ASN A 606 -21.07 20.32 14.63
C ASN A 606 -19.70 19.80 15.11
N ILE A 607 -18.87 19.30 14.19
CA ILE A 607 -17.57 18.63 14.45
C ILE A 607 -16.60 19.48 15.30
N PHE A 608 -16.72 20.81 15.23
CA PHE A 608 -15.84 21.76 15.92
C PHE A 608 -16.43 22.37 17.21
N SER A 609 -17.56 21.88 17.74
CA SER A 609 -18.09 22.41 19.00
C SER A 609 -17.31 21.87 20.22
N ARG A 610 -17.16 22.71 21.24
CA ARG A 610 -16.58 22.31 22.54
C ARG A 610 -17.35 21.15 23.17
N GLU A 611 -18.66 21.10 22.93
CA GLU A 611 -19.56 20.05 23.40
C GLU A 611 -19.27 18.71 22.72
N PHE A 612 -19.01 18.71 21.41
CA PHE A 612 -18.62 17.52 20.65
C PHE A 612 -17.30 16.94 21.17
N VAL A 613 -16.29 17.79 21.39
CA VAL A 613 -14.99 17.35 21.93
C VAL A 613 -15.13 16.82 23.35
N ALA A 614 -15.93 17.46 24.20
CA ALA A 614 -16.22 16.96 25.55
C ALA A 614 -16.88 15.58 25.47
N GLN A 615 -17.91 15.41 24.65
CA GLN A 615 -18.62 14.14 24.48
C GLN A 615 -17.74 13.05 23.88
N LEU A 616 -16.85 13.38 22.94
CA LEU A 616 -15.86 12.49 22.37
C LEU A 616 -14.96 11.89 23.47
N PHE A 617 -14.45 12.72 24.38
CA PHE A 617 -13.61 12.26 25.48
C PHE A 617 -14.38 11.57 26.62
N PHE A 618 -15.71 11.65 26.66
CA PHE A 618 -16.53 10.85 27.58
C PHE A 618 -16.84 9.44 27.04
N GLU A 619 -16.62 9.18 25.76
CA GLU A 619 -16.90 7.90 25.13
C GLU A 619 -15.78 6.87 25.32
N ASP A 620 -16.10 5.72 25.94
CA ASP A 620 -15.14 4.61 26.09
C ASP A 620 -14.55 4.15 24.75
N SER A 621 -15.33 4.25 23.66
CA SER A 621 -14.86 3.86 22.33
C SER A 621 -13.75 4.80 21.82
N ALA A 622 -13.77 6.08 22.20
CA ALA A 622 -12.69 7.00 21.90
C ALA A 622 -11.43 6.68 22.71
N HIS A 623 -11.59 6.25 23.98
CA HIS A 623 -10.46 5.85 24.82
C HIS A 623 -9.72 4.65 24.21
N TYR A 624 -10.44 3.61 23.80
CA TYR A 624 -9.80 2.43 23.17
C TYR A 624 -9.34 2.68 21.74
N LEU A 625 -9.91 3.65 21.03
CA LEU A 625 -9.35 4.11 19.75
C LEU A 625 -8.00 4.79 19.97
N LEU A 626 -7.88 5.70 20.94
CA LEU A 626 -6.62 6.31 21.34
C LEU A 626 -5.61 5.23 21.79
N TYR A 627 -6.05 4.29 22.63
CA TYR A 627 -5.24 3.13 23.04
C TYR A 627 -4.67 2.38 21.83
N SER A 628 -5.52 2.07 20.85
CA SER A 628 -5.10 1.33 19.65
C SER A 628 -4.10 2.13 18.79
N ILE A 629 -4.30 3.45 18.66
CA ILE A 629 -3.37 4.35 17.96
C ILE A 629 -2.03 4.48 18.71
N VAL A 630 -2.04 4.39 20.04
CA VAL A 630 -0.80 4.38 20.83
C VAL A 630 -0.02 3.08 20.56
N PHE A 631 -0.67 1.92 20.65
CA PHE A 631 0.00 0.62 20.48
C PHE A 631 0.32 0.22 19.03
N ILE A 632 -0.32 0.84 18.03
CA ILE A 632 0.07 0.60 16.62
C ILE A 632 1.43 1.21 16.30
N ASN A 633 1.78 2.31 16.98
CA ASN A 633 3.03 3.05 16.78
C ASN A 633 4.14 2.60 17.75
N SER A 634 3.92 1.55 18.54
CA SER A 634 4.89 1.04 19.51
C SER A 634 5.43 -0.33 19.15
N GLN A 635 6.51 -0.73 19.85
CA GLN A 635 6.94 -2.13 19.85
C GLN A 635 5.82 -3.05 20.38
N THR A 636 5.91 -4.33 20.04
CA THR A 636 4.88 -5.32 20.40
C THR A 636 4.82 -5.54 21.92
N VAL A 637 3.75 -5.09 22.57
CA VAL A 637 3.48 -5.31 23.99
C VAL A 637 2.35 -6.33 24.12
N THR A 638 2.67 -7.58 24.47
CA THR A 638 1.69 -8.67 24.54
C THR A 638 0.57 -8.40 25.55
N MET A 639 0.89 -7.83 26.73
CA MET A 639 -0.15 -7.49 27.72
C MET A 639 -1.17 -6.47 27.20
N ALA A 640 -0.81 -5.65 26.21
CA ALA A 640 -1.72 -4.67 25.63
C ALA A 640 -2.85 -5.30 24.79
N LEU A 641 -2.70 -6.56 24.37
CA LEU A 641 -3.76 -7.26 23.64
C LEU A 641 -4.89 -7.71 24.56
N PHE A 642 -4.63 -7.90 25.86
CA PHE A 642 -5.62 -8.47 26.78
C PHE A 642 -6.85 -7.56 26.96
N PRO A 643 -6.73 -6.23 27.18
CA PRO A 643 -7.91 -5.37 27.21
C PRO A 643 -8.71 -5.41 25.90
N ILE A 644 -8.01 -5.35 24.76
CA ILE A 644 -8.62 -5.35 23.43
C ILE A 644 -9.39 -6.65 23.17
N SER A 645 -8.76 -7.80 23.43
CA SER A 645 -9.38 -9.11 23.24
C SER A 645 -10.49 -9.37 24.26
N GLY A 646 -10.33 -8.93 25.50
CA GLY A 646 -11.34 -9.04 26.55
C GLY A 646 -12.63 -8.29 26.21
N TYR A 647 -12.55 -7.04 25.74
CA TYR A 647 -13.73 -6.32 25.27
C TYR A 647 -14.32 -6.90 23.99
N SER A 648 -13.49 -7.39 23.08
CA SER A 648 -13.94 -8.07 21.87
C SER A 648 -14.73 -9.33 22.22
N LEU A 649 -14.27 -10.13 23.19
CA LEU A 649 -14.96 -11.31 23.71
C LEU A 649 -16.28 -10.95 24.40
N TYR A 650 -16.25 -9.95 25.28
CA TYR A 650 -17.44 -9.47 26.01
C TYR A 650 -18.56 -9.02 25.06
N HIS A 651 -18.22 -8.37 23.97
CA HIS A 651 -19.19 -7.89 23.00
C HIS A 651 -19.58 -8.92 21.94
N THR A 652 -18.67 -9.81 21.55
CA THR A 652 -18.99 -10.92 20.64
C THR A 652 -19.98 -11.88 21.29
N THR A 653 -19.82 -12.18 22.58
CA THR A 653 -20.77 -13.03 23.32
C THR A 653 -22.16 -12.39 23.41
N LEU A 654 -22.25 -11.06 23.58
CA LEU A 654 -23.53 -10.34 23.51
C LEU A 654 -24.19 -10.49 22.14
N TYR A 655 -23.42 -10.29 21.09
CA TYR A 655 -23.89 -10.39 19.71
C TYR A 655 -24.40 -11.81 19.39
N LEU A 656 -23.66 -12.84 19.80
CA LEU A 656 -24.08 -14.23 19.61
C LEU A 656 -25.38 -14.54 20.36
N MET A 657 -25.55 -14.04 21.59
CA MET A 657 -26.82 -14.22 22.32
C MET A 657 -27.99 -13.58 21.56
N GLN A 658 -27.86 -12.32 21.14
CA GLN A 658 -28.91 -11.61 20.38
C GLN A 658 -29.23 -12.30 19.05
N LEU A 659 -28.20 -12.81 18.37
CA LEU A 659 -28.37 -13.60 17.15
C LEU A 659 -29.15 -14.90 17.41
N SER A 660 -28.86 -15.60 18.50
CA SER A 660 -29.55 -16.83 18.88
C SER A 660 -31.02 -16.60 19.22
N GLU A 661 -31.34 -15.48 19.87
CA GLU A 661 -32.70 -15.07 20.21
C GLU A 661 -33.49 -14.69 18.95
N ALA A 662 -32.87 -13.96 18.01
CA ALA A 662 -33.52 -13.54 16.77
C ALA A 662 -33.85 -14.69 15.81
N ILE A 663 -32.97 -15.69 15.71
CA ILE A 663 -33.15 -16.88 14.87
C ILE A 663 -34.03 -17.93 15.56
N GLY A 664 -34.24 -17.82 16.87
CA GLY A 664 -34.95 -18.81 17.67
C GLY A 664 -34.14 -20.07 18.00
N GLN A 665 -32.80 -20.00 17.91
CA GLN A 665 -31.86 -21.07 18.24
C GLN A 665 -31.27 -20.94 19.65
N THR A 666 -32.09 -20.56 20.63
CA THR A 666 -31.66 -20.38 22.03
C THR A 666 -31.14 -21.68 22.66
N ASN A 667 -31.52 -22.84 22.13
CA ASN A 667 -31.09 -24.16 22.61
C ASN A 667 -29.73 -24.63 22.07
N ALA A 668 -29.11 -23.91 21.13
CA ALA A 668 -27.84 -24.32 20.56
C ALA A 668 -26.71 -24.29 21.60
N ALA A 669 -25.76 -25.24 21.49
CA ALA A 669 -24.66 -25.38 22.46
C ALA A 669 -23.82 -24.10 22.59
N TRP A 670 -23.55 -23.42 21.47
CA TRP A 670 -22.81 -22.16 21.44
C TRP A 670 -23.60 -21.00 22.09
N ALA A 671 -24.92 -20.97 21.96
CA ALA A 671 -25.77 -19.95 22.58
C ALA A 671 -25.83 -20.13 24.10
N LYS A 672 -25.96 -21.37 24.57
CA LYS A 672 -25.87 -21.73 26.00
C LYS A 672 -24.51 -21.38 26.58
N ALA A 673 -23.41 -21.72 25.88
CA ALA A 673 -22.06 -21.38 26.30
C ALA A 673 -21.83 -19.86 26.40
N ALA A 674 -22.32 -19.08 25.42
CA ALA A 674 -22.24 -17.61 25.45
C ALA A 674 -23.04 -17.02 26.63
N GLY A 675 -24.23 -17.54 26.90
CA GLY A 675 -25.06 -17.15 28.05
C GLY A 675 -24.39 -17.46 29.40
N GLN A 676 -23.90 -18.69 29.57
CA GLN A 676 -23.17 -19.12 30.78
C GLN A 676 -21.93 -18.27 31.01
N PHE A 677 -21.13 -18.02 29.96
CA PHE A 677 -19.94 -17.18 30.06
C PHE A 677 -20.29 -15.78 30.57
N ARG A 678 -21.35 -15.17 30.04
CA ARG A 678 -21.77 -13.82 30.39
C ARG A 678 -22.29 -13.73 31.83
N GLN A 679 -23.00 -14.76 32.31
CA GLN A 679 -23.49 -14.80 33.68
C GLN A 679 -22.36 -15.00 34.70
N LEU A 680 -21.41 -15.89 34.42
CA LEU A 680 -20.37 -16.28 35.38
C LEU A 680 -19.15 -15.36 35.38
N TYR A 681 -18.74 -14.83 34.21
CA TYR A 681 -17.44 -14.21 34.04
C TYR A 681 -17.47 -12.74 33.63
N SER A 682 -18.62 -12.12 33.36
CA SER A 682 -18.69 -10.74 32.86
C SER A 682 -18.04 -9.71 33.79
N ASN A 683 -18.43 -9.72 35.07
CA ASN A 683 -17.89 -8.79 36.07
C ASN A 683 -16.42 -9.05 36.36
N THR A 684 -16.04 -10.33 36.48
CA THR A 684 -14.64 -10.75 36.69
C THR A 684 -13.77 -10.29 35.53
N LEU A 685 -14.20 -10.51 34.28
CA LEU A 685 -13.48 -10.10 33.08
C LEU A 685 -13.26 -8.59 33.02
N LEU A 686 -14.31 -7.79 33.26
CA LEU A 686 -14.20 -6.33 33.24
C LEU A 686 -13.28 -5.81 34.35
N SER A 687 -13.31 -6.42 35.53
CA SER A 687 -12.39 -6.11 36.63
C SER A 687 -10.94 -6.49 36.28
N THR A 688 -10.71 -7.69 35.72
CA THR A 688 -9.39 -8.12 35.28
C THR A 688 -8.82 -7.21 34.18
N ILE A 689 -9.65 -6.79 33.22
CA ILE A 689 -9.23 -5.83 32.19
C ILE A 689 -8.79 -4.51 32.84
N ALA A 690 -9.56 -3.99 33.80
CA ALA A 690 -9.19 -2.77 34.52
C ALA A 690 -7.86 -2.92 35.28
N CYS A 691 -7.61 -4.06 35.93
CA CYS A 691 -6.33 -4.33 36.58
C CYS A 691 -5.17 -4.38 35.57
N VAL A 692 -5.35 -5.07 34.43
CA VAL A 692 -4.31 -5.14 33.39
C VAL A 692 -4.01 -3.75 32.81
N GLU A 693 -5.03 -2.90 32.63
CA GLU A 693 -4.83 -1.51 32.20
C GLU A 693 -3.95 -0.72 33.17
N ILE A 694 -4.19 -0.88 34.48
CA ILE A 694 -3.41 -0.20 35.53
C ILE A 694 -1.97 -0.73 35.56
N PHE A 695 -1.78 -2.05 35.57
CA PHE A 695 -0.46 -2.68 35.63
C PHE A 695 0.36 -2.51 34.35
N LEU A 696 -0.26 -2.13 33.24
CA LEU A 696 0.48 -1.79 32.03
C LEU A 696 1.39 -0.58 32.25
N PHE A 697 0.95 0.42 33.04
CA PHE A 697 1.72 1.66 33.26
C PHE A 697 3.15 1.41 33.78
N PRO A 698 3.37 0.65 34.88
CA PRO A 698 4.72 0.34 35.35
C PRO A 698 5.53 -0.52 34.38
N VAL A 699 4.89 -1.43 33.63
CA VAL A 699 5.58 -2.23 32.59
C VAL A 699 6.11 -1.33 31.47
N LEU A 700 5.33 -0.34 31.05
CA LEU A 700 5.75 0.63 30.04
C LEU A 700 6.85 1.56 30.57
N ALA A 701 6.78 1.97 31.84
CA ALA A 701 7.85 2.71 32.50
C ALA A 701 9.16 1.93 32.53
N ALA A 702 9.12 0.64 32.85
CA ALA A 702 10.29 -0.24 32.80
C ALA A 702 10.86 -0.38 31.37
N MET A 703 9.99 -0.42 30.35
CA MET A 703 10.43 -0.52 28.95
C MET A 703 11.24 0.70 28.49
N ILE A 704 11.00 1.90 29.04
CA ILE A 704 11.81 3.09 28.74
C ILE A 704 13.26 2.88 29.19
N PHE A 705 13.48 2.39 30.40
CA PHE A 705 14.84 2.13 30.91
C PHE A 705 15.60 1.10 30.07
N THR A 706 14.88 0.22 29.37
CA THR A 706 15.47 -0.75 28.42
C THR A 706 15.65 -0.21 27.00
N GLY A 707 15.29 1.05 26.73
CA GLY A 707 15.37 1.68 25.41
C GLY A 707 14.32 1.18 24.40
N LYS A 708 13.25 0.54 24.87
CA LYS A 708 12.21 -0.09 24.02
C LYS A 708 10.95 0.76 23.83
N ALA A 709 10.82 1.85 24.58
CA ALA A 709 9.70 2.78 24.50
C ALA A 709 10.20 4.24 24.63
N SER A 710 9.52 5.17 23.97
CA SER A 710 9.81 6.60 24.07
C SER A 710 9.11 7.24 25.28
N PHE A 711 9.62 8.35 25.79
CA PHE A 711 8.97 9.09 26.89
C PHE A 711 7.56 9.58 26.53
N MET A 712 7.34 9.97 25.27
CA MET A 712 6.03 10.37 24.76
C MET A 712 4.96 9.29 24.98
N PHE A 713 5.36 8.01 24.90
CA PHE A 713 4.48 6.87 25.07
C PHE A 713 3.82 6.81 26.45
N ILE A 714 4.57 7.11 27.52
CA ILE A 714 4.04 7.16 28.89
C ILE A 714 3.03 8.27 29.07
N PHE A 715 3.28 9.45 28.49
CA PHE A 715 2.34 10.58 28.58
C PHE A 715 1.01 10.27 27.91
N LEU A 716 1.04 9.65 26.72
CA LEU A 716 -0.18 9.23 26.02
C LEU A 716 -0.92 8.13 26.78
N TYR A 717 -0.20 7.17 27.34
CA TYR A 717 -0.82 6.09 28.12
C TYR A 717 -1.40 6.60 29.46
N TYR A 718 -0.73 7.53 30.12
CA TYR A 718 -1.27 8.25 31.28
C TYR A 718 -2.59 8.94 30.92
N ARG A 719 -2.63 9.64 29.77
CA ARG A 719 -3.86 10.30 29.31
C ARG A 719 -4.99 9.32 29.05
N PHE A 720 -4.68 8.13 28.50
CA PHE A 720 -5.65 7.05 28.37
C PHE A 720 -6.19 6.59 29.74
N LEU A 721 -5.32 6.31 30.71
CA LEU A 721 -5.74 5.90 32.06
C LEU A 721 -6.56 6.98 32.77
N TRP A 722 -6.18 8.23 32.62
CA TRP A 722 -6.92 9.38 33.12
C TRP A 722 -8.35 9.40 32.55
N LEU A 723 -8.48 9.25 31.23
CA LEU A 723 -9.78 9.21 30.56
C LEU A 723 -10.64 8.02 31.04
N ARG A 724 -10.03 6.84 31.21
CA ARG A 724 -10.71 5.65 31.75
C ARG A 724 -11.17 5.84 33.19
N TYR A 725 -10.36 6.48 34.03
CA TYR A 725 -10.74 6.81 35.40
C TYR A 725 -11.93 7.77 35.45
N THR A 726 -11.97 8.77 34.56
CA THR A 726 -13.07 9.75 34.46
C THR A 726 -14.32 9.21 33.75
N SER A 727 -14.28 8.01 33.16
CA SER A 727 -15.41 7.47 32.41
C SER A 727 -16.62 7.22 33.33
N ARG A 728 -17.77 7.81 32.99
CA ARG A 728 -19.03 7.59 33.72
C ARG A 728 -19.70 6.26 33.37
N ARG A 729 -19.42 5.69 32.19
CA ARG A 729 -20.07 4.45 31.71
C ARG A 729 -19.44 3.19 32.28
N ASN A 730 -18.15 3.22 32.62
CA ASN A 730 -17.45 2.08 33.14
C ASN A 730 -16.76 2.40 34.49
N PRO A 731 -17.33 1.97 35.63
CA PRO A 731 -16.75 2.23 36.94
C PRO A 731 -15.57 1.30 37.29
N HIS A 732 -15.30 0.25 36.52
CA HIS A 732 -14.36 -0.81 36.91
C HIS A 732 -12.93 -0.33 37.11
N THR A 733 -12.45 0.66 36.34
CA THR A 733 -11.11 1.25 36.55
C THR A 733 -11.02 1.97 37.90
N ARG A 734 -12.06 2.73 38.29
CA ARG A 734 -12.11 3.38 39.62
C ARG A 734 -12.18 2.37 40.75
N LEU A 735 -13.01 1.33 40.59
CA LEU A 735 -13.13 0.25 41.55
C LEU A 735 -11.82 -0.52 41.71
N ALA A 736 -11.10 -0.81 40.62
CA ALA A 736 -9.80 -1.47 40.67
C ALA A 736 -8.75 -0.63 41.41
N PHE A 737 -8.69 0.70 41.17
CA PHE A 737 -7.81 1.59 41.93
C PHE A 737 -8.17 1.62 43.43
N GLN A 738 -9.46 1.65 43.77
CA GLN A 738 -9.93 1.60 45.16
C GLN A 738 -9.58 0.27 45.84
N GLN A 739 -9.77 -0.86 45.14
CA GLN A 739 -9.41 -2.19 45.63
C GLN A 739 -7.90 -2.32 45.82
N LEU A 740 -7.09 -1.89 44.86
CA LEU A 740 -5.62 -1.86 44.98
C LEU A 740 -5.16 -1.01 46.17
N LYS A 741 -5.77 0.17 46.36
CA LYS A 741 -5.50 1.01 47.53
C LYS A 741 -5.81 0.27 48.82
N HIS A 742 -6.98 -0.35 48.93
CA HIS A 742 -7.38 -1.08 50.13
C HIS A 742 -6.45 -2.26 50.42
N SER A 743 -6.08 -3.06 49.42
CA SER A 743 -5.14 -4.17 49.57
C SER A 743 -3.74 -3.71 49.98
N LEU A 744 -3.25 -2.59 49.43
CA LEU A 744 -1.96 -2.02 49.82
C LEU A 744 -1.97 -1.47 51.25
N LEU A 745 -3.06 -0.85 51.68
CA LEU A 745 -3.23 -0.40 53.07
C LEU A 745 -3.28 -1.57 54.04
N GLU A 746 -4.03 -2.63 53.71
CA GLU A 746 -4.08 -3.85 54.53
C GLU A 746 -2.67 -4.47 54.70
N VAL A 747 -1.87 -4.51 53.64
CA VAL A 747 -0.47 -5.00 53.71
C VAL A 747 0.42 -4.07 54.53
N ALA A 748 0.23 -2.75 54.44
CA ALA A 748 1.00 -1.76 55.20
C ALA A 748 0.63 -1.75 56.70
N GLU A 749 -0.58 -2.19 57.05
CA GLU A 749 -1.09 -2.28 58.43
C GLU A 749 -0.68 -3.59 59.12
N ARG A 750 -0.25 -4.62 58.38
CA ARG A 750 0.23 -5.88 58.98
C ARG A 750 1.51 -5.67 59.80
N PRO A 751 1.61 -6.24 61.01
CA PRO A 751 2.76 -6.05 61.91
C PRO A 751 4.08 -6.65 61.38
N ALA A 752 4.01 -7.54 60.38
CA ALA A 752 5.17 -8.17 59.74
C ALA A 752 5.76 -7.35 58.56
N CYS A 753 5.21 -6.17 58.25
CA CYS A 753 5.65 -5.37 57.10
C CYS A 753 6.92 -4.55 57.44
N PRO A 754 8.02 -4.64 56.66
CA PRO A 754 9.23 -3.84 56.88
C PRO A 754 8.97 -2.32 56.80
N GLY A 755 9.61 -1.53 57.66
CA GLY A 755 9.41 -0.07 57.71
C GLY A 755 9.62 0.65 56.37
N LEU A 756 10.63 0.24 55.59
CA LEU A 756 10.89 0.79 54.25
C LEU A 756 9.75 0.50 53.26
N ALA A 757 9.19 -0.71 53.29
CA ALA A 757 8.06 -1.08 52.43
C ALA A 757 6.81 -0.30 52.82
N LYS A 758 6.58 -0.12 54.12
CA LYS A 758 5.48 0.71 54.64
C LYS A 758 5.56 2.16 54.16
N THR A 759 6.73 2.79 54.28
CA THR A 759 6.95 4.16 53.77
C THR A 759 6.77 4.24 52.25
N PHE A 760 7.28 3.27 51.49
CA PHE A 760 7.12 3.22 50.05
C PHE A 760 5.65 3.09 49.61
N ILE A 761 4.87 2.25 50.30
CA ILE A 761 3.44 2.07 50.02
C ILE A 761 2.67 3.38 50.24
N PHE A 762 2.84 4.03 51.40
CA PHE A 762 2.15 5.29 51.69
C PHE A 762 2.53 6.41 50.72
N ASN A 763 3.82 6.53 50.37
CA ASN A 763 4.28 7.51 49.39
C ASN A 763 3.69 7.23 47.99
N SER A 764 3.62 5.96 47.58
CA SER A 764 3.04 5.57 46.30
C SER A 764 1.56 5.90 46.22
N ILE A 765 0.79 5.63 47.29
CA ILE A 765 -0.63 5.99 47.38
C ILE A 765 -0.80 7.51 47.27
N SER A 766 -0.03 8.28 48.04
CA SER A 766 -0.10 9.75 48.02
C SER A 766 0.21 10.34 46.63
N VAL A 767 1.20 9.79 45.93
CA VAL A 767 1.54 10.21 44.56
C VAL A 767 0.38 9.92 43.61
N VAL A 768 -0.17 8.70 43.62
CA VAL A 768 -1.28 8.33 42.73
C VAL A 768 -2.51 9.19 42.99
N GLU A 769 -2.85 9.46 44.25
CA GLU A 769 -3.96 10.35 44.63
C GLU A 769 -3.77 11.78 44.15
N ARG A 770 -2.53 12.30 44.19
CA ARG A 770 -2.22 13.64 43.67
C ARG A 770 -2.41 13.76 42.16
N PHE A 771 -2.21 12.67 41.42
CA PHE A 771 -2.40 12.61 39.97
C PHE A 771 -3.79 12.15 39.53
N ALA A 772 -4.67 11.81 40.47
CA ALA A 772 -6.04 11.42 40.18
C ALA A 772 -6.88 12.65 39.80
N PRO A 773 -7.72 12.56 38.75
CA PRO A 773 -8.67 13.63 38.45
C PRO A 773 -9.74 13.76 39.53
N ALA A 774 -10.22 15.00 39.74
CA ALA A 774 -11.46 15.23 40.48
C ALA A 774 -12.63 14.68 39.65
N VAL A 775 -13.27 13.61 40.14
CA VAL A 775 -14.40 12.92 39.49
C VAL A 775 -15.70 13.20 40.20
#